data_AF-A0ABD3TTE6-F1
#
_entry.id   AF-A0ABD3TTE6-F1
#
_cell.length_a   1.000
_cell.length_b   1.000
_cell.length_c   1.000
_cell.angle_alpha   90.00
_cell.angle_beta   90.00
_cell.angle_gamma   90.00
#
_symmetry.space_group_name_H-M   'P 1'
#
loop_
_entity.id
_entity.type
_entity.pdbx_description
1 polymer ?
#
loop_
_entity_poly.entity_id
_entity_poly.type
_entity_poly.pdbx_seq_one_letter_code
_entity_poly.pdbx_strand_id
1 'polypeptide(L)'
;MGTTGGSVLSHLLSSADNTATAAAGPNPKICVKELTTTILNHVRLGRIPKAISILFSSAVPLPFPLYAHLFKICAANKAIVETRKLESHLITFAPNPPVFLLNRAIESYGKCGCLEDAKELFDEMPNRDGGSWNALITGYSKHGRPEDALDLFSSMIGEGMFANEVTFASVLASCGARLELWLSRQVHGLIVKYGFVGNVILESSLVDVYGKCQVMSDARRVFDEIEKPNDVSWNVIVRRYLECGNGKEAVNMFSKLIRTKMMPMNFTVSNAIIACSSFGGIKEATQIHGFGIKTNVEEEEVVSSTLIGMYAKFGDLESARRIFDLPSSKNMISYTTMVSGYAMSGRMKEARELFDQMPERSVISWNVMLAGYTRFFQWEKALEFVILMRKNTKYIDHVTLGLILNMCAAIQDVELGKQVHGYVYRHGYFSNLSIGNALLDMYGKCGNLKRARVWFYEMSHLRDKVSWNALLTSYAHHEMSEEAMMIIWKMLGETKPSKFTFGTLLAACANIFALKLGKQIHAFMIRNGYDIDIVIYGALVDMYSKCRCIEYAIKIFNEADSKDLILWNSMIFGCSHNGVADKVFELFETMEKEGITPDHVTFKGLLQACTCEGRVELGRKYLEVMSDKYGLVPSVEHYVSMVELYGQYGFMEELEYFLKNIPIGPTVPILTKVFDFSRQYKWVKLGQWAEDQLNQLNPMVPFRSSTSTSTTHLMPGRIVIAYDATKDRNVYESKDIIYNIRMRDDMIQEVDTITVLGVMHRALHPMGFQMQIGSDSFNGTHIRAIKEQVSRKVDACVGMLHHNAEECGDHGVAIEVKFVVGAPMKNVVVHEVAASNATWVVLDRQLRKELRFYHKHIPCKLALVLDNLSLDILRPYYSEKATVNIEPKLLYSVSKIVPLLPSHYNENNEKSFISPIHQASTSPRLESSVASKSKEQSLLMDFDTPSEIVHEVKKGLDSIGYSEIKMATNDFSSGNVLGEGGYGVEYRGQLKHGQLITVKVQNDANAQAFAQIHSEVHDLRFACHKNIVMFLGYFCKENLSILVYEYICNKSLEWHLFDNTQDVLEWHQRHAIAIGTAKGLRFLHEECRGSPIIHRDLRPSNILLTHEFVPLLGDCGIAKWMTNKCDIQTKKSGNLAYFAPEFAENGICSVKTDVFAFGIVLIQLISGRKAVDSTRDNLKCTLGQWALPLIQTLTLDELVDPRLGDSYSTYELYLMAKAAYLCVQNKPTMRPTMREVLRLLEGRNDHLRHLTEKFIPHHHIL
;
A
#
# COMPACT_ATOMS: atom_id res chain seq x y z
N MET A 1 43.72 13.18 16.28
CA MET A 1 43.96 11.81 15.78
C MET A 1 43.97 10.91 16.99
N GLY A 2 43.11 9.90 17.02
CA GLY A 2 42.95 9.00 18.15
C GLY A 2 43.92 7.83 18.10
N THR A 3 44.08 7.17 19.25
CA THR A 3 44.21 5.73 19.48
C THR A 3 44.38 5.52 20.98
N THR A 4 43.47 4.75 21.59
CA THR A 4 43.72 3.84 22.73
C THR A 4 44.89 4.18 23.64
N GLY A 5 44.66 5.00 24.66
CA GLY A 5 45.59 5.21 25.77
C GLY A 5 45.21 4.32 26.94
N GLY A 6 45.79 3.12 27.01
CA GLY A 6 45.85 2.39 28.27
C GLY A 6 46.65 3.21 29.29
N SER A 7 46.01 3.52 30.41
CA SER A 7 46.60 3.85 31.71
C SER A 7 47.78 4.82 31.73
N VAL A 8 47.53 6.13 31.62
CA VAL A 8 48.54 7.15 31.93
C VAL A 8 48.82 7.21 33.43
N LEU A 9 47.79 7.02 34.28
CA LEU A 9 47.96 7.05 35.73
C LEU A 9 48.68 5.81 36.29
N SER A 10 48.42 4.60 35.75
CA SER A 10 49.15 3.39 36.20
C SER A 10 50.60 3.38 35.71
N HIS A 11 50.91 3.97 34.55
CA HIS A 11 52.30 4.12 34.08
C HIS A 11 53.09 5.17 34.87
N LEU A 12 52.43 6.22 35.36
CA LEU A 12 53.06 7.23 36.23
C LEU A 12 53.21 6.76 37.68
N LEU A 13 52.30 5.92 38.18
CA LEU A 13 52.39 5.34 39.53
C LEU A 13 53.30 4.10 39.60
N SER A 14 53.44 3.32 38.52
CA SER A 14 54.34 2.14 38.48
C SER A 14 55.80 2.47 38.14
N SER A 15 56.09 3.65 37.61
CA SER A 15 57.47 4.09 37.31
C SER A 15 58.16 4.80 38.47
N ALA A 16 57.49 4.95 39.63
CA ALA A 16 58.00 5.68 40.79
C ALA A 16 58.78 4.83 41.81
N ASP A 17 59.16 3.58 41.46
CA ASP A 17 59.89 2.69 42.38
C ASP A 17 61.39 2.55 42.08
N ASN A 18 61.98 3.37 41.20
CA ASN A 18 63.43 3.39 41.06
C ASN A 18 64.02 4.80 40.86
N THR A 19 64.91 5.15 41.81
CA THR A 19 65.93 6.21 41.77
C THR A 19 65.48 7.66 41.98
N ALA A 20 65.15 7.99 43.22
CA ALA A 20 65.27 9.36 43.74
C ALA A 20 66.56 9.49 44.58
N THR A 21 67.71 9.69 43.91
CA THR A 21 68.87 10.34 44.54
C THR A 21 68.75 11.84 44.34
N ALA A 22 68.61 12.53 45.47
CA ALA A 22 68.60 13.98 45.56
C ALA A 22 69.86 14.60 44.93
N ALA A 23 69.67 15.52 44.00
CA ALA A 23 70.66 16.53 43.63
C ALA A 23 70.04 17.92 43.87
N ALA A 24 70.65 18.64 44.81
CA ALA A 24 70.26 19.97 45.24
C ALA A 24 70.85 21.07 44.35
N GLY A 25 70.02 22.06 44.00
CA GLY A 25 70.38 23.47 43.81
C GLY A 25 70.22 24.05 42.40
N PRO A 26 69.94 25.38 42.22
CA PRO A 26 69.55 26.42 43.18
C PRO A 26 68.12 26.98 42.96
N ASN A 27 67.52 27.52 44.02
CA ASN A 27 66.27 28.30 44.00
C ASN A 27 66.33 29.50 43.04
N PRO A 28 65.25 29.82 42.32
CA PRO A 28 64.65 31.14 42.37
C PRO A 28 63.56 31.10 43.44
N LYS A 29 63.63 31.99 44.43
CA LYS A 29 62.48 32.29 45.30
C LYS A 29 61.38 32.91 44.43
N ILE A 30 60.66 32.11 43.64
CA ILE A 30 59.35 32.52 43.14
C ILE A 30 58.46 32.50 44.37
N CYS A 31 58.18 33.68 44.90
CA CYS A 31 57.27 33.81 46.02
C CYS A 31 55.92 33.25 45.57
N VAL A 32 55.53 32.08 46.09
CA VAL A 32 54.22 31.46 45.77
C VAL A 32 53.07 32.46 45.97
N LYS A 33 53.23 33.43 46.89
CA LYS A 33 52.31 34.56 47.05
C LYS A 33 52.28 35.51 45.84
N GLU A 34 53.41 35.87 45.24
CA GLU A 34 53.46 36.74 44.04
C GLU A 34 52.88 36.03 42.81
N LEU A 35 53.19 34.74 42.61
CA LEU A 35 52.62 33.94 41.54
C LEU A 35 51.10 33.79 41.70
N THR A 36 50.63 33.47 42.91
CA THR A 36 49.20 33.40 43.23
C THR A 36 48.50 34.75 43.00
N THR A 37 49.14 35.86 43.40
CA THR A 37 48.60 37.22 43.19
C THR A 37 48.53 37.57 41.70
N THR A 38 49.51 37.15 40.91
CA THR A 38 49.56 37.37 39.45
C THR A 38 48.45 36.58 38.74
N ILE A 39 48.26 35.32 39.11
CA ILE A 39 47.17 34.47 38.59
C ILE A 39 45.81 35.08 38.94
N LEU A 40 45.60 35.47 40.20
CA LEU A 40 44.35 36.11 40.65
C LEU A 40 44.09 37.46 39.97
N ASN A 41 45.12 38.25 39.69
CA ASN A 41 44.97 39.51 38.93
C ASN A 41 44.54 39.26 37.48
N HIS A 42 45.10 38.25 36.81
CA HIS A 42 44.64 37.88 35.46
C HIS A 42 43.22 37.32 35.43
N VAL A 43 42.82 36.58 36.46
CA VAL A 43 41.44 36.12 36.67
C VAL A 43 40.49 37.32 36.85
N ARG A 44 40.84 38.31 37.67
CA ARG A 44 40.04 39.54 37.89
C ARG A 44 39.87 40.35 36.61
N LEU A 45 40.84 40.31 35.70
CA LEU A 45 40.79 40.96 34.39
C LEU A 45 40.07 40.13 33.30
N GLY A 46 39.45 38.99 33.65
CA GLY A 46 38.73 38.12 32.70
C GLY A 46 39.64 37.31 31.76
N ARG A 47 40.97 37.29 31.98
CA ARG A 47 41.95 36.63 31.10
C ARG A 47 42.27 35.21 31.58
N ILE A 48 41.27 34.34 31.56
CA ILE A 48 41.32 32.97 32.10
C ILE A 48 42.37 32.08 31.40
N PRO A 49 42.48 32.04 30.05
CA PRO A 49 43.48 31.21 29.38
C PRO A 49 44.92 31.60 29.75
N LYS A 50 45.16 32.90 29.95
CA LYS A 50 46.48 33.42 30.31
C LYS A 50 46.83 33.13 31.77
N ALA A 51 45.86 33.25 32.68
CA ALA A 51 46.05 32.88 34.09
C ALA A 51 46.40 31.39 34.26
N ILE A 52 45.73 30.52 33.50
CA ILE A 52 45.93 29.06 33.59
C ILE A 52 47.17 28.61 32.82
N SER A 53 47.55 29.30 31.74
CA SER A 53 48.84 29.07 31.09
C SER A 53 50.03 29.43 32.00
N ILE A 54 49.93 30.51 32.78
CA ILE A 54 50.95 30.90 33.77
C ILE A 54 51.02 29.86 34.89
N LEU A 55 49.87 29.35 35.35
CA LEU A 55 49.80 28.25 36.30
C LEU A 55 50.44 26.97 35.75
N PHE A 56 50.06 26.56 34.55
CA PHE A 56 50.54 25.32 33.93
C PHE A 56 52.05 25.32 33.66
N SER A 57 52.62 26.50 33.40
CA SER A 57 54.07 26.68 33.21
C SER A 57 54.85 26.76 34.53
N SER A 58 54.18 26.72 35.68
CA SER A 58 54.84 26.79 37.00
C SER A 58 55.27 25.41 37.47
N ALA A 59 56.55 25.28 37.87
CA ALA A 59 57.14 24.04 38.39
C ALA A 59 57.01 23.91 39.92
N VAL A 60 56.00 24.55 40.52
CA VAL A 60 55.85 24.65 41.99
C VAL A 60 54.43 24.26 42.39
N PRO A 61 54.23 23.50 43.50
CA PRO A 61 52.91 23.20 44.03
C PRO A 61 52.21 24.49 44.50
N LEU A 62 50.94 24.64 44.12
CA LEU A 62 50.13 25.81 44.48
C LEU A 62 49.11 25.49 45.59
N PRO A 63 48.59 26.51 46.30
CA PRO A 63 47.60 26.27 47.35
C PRO A 63 46.28 25.68 46.79
N PHE A 64 45.77 24.62 47.42
CA PHE A 64 44.49 23.99 47.06
C PHE A 64 43.28 24.95 46.92
N PRO A 65 43.13 26.01 47.73
CA PRO A 65 42.06 27.00 47.53
C PRO A 65 42.11 27.70 46.16
N LEU A 66 43.31 27.87 45.58
CA LEU A 66 43.48 28.47 44.26
C LEU A 66 42.94 27.54 43.18
N TYR A 67 43.24 26.24 43.23
CA TYR A 67 42.66 25.25 42.31
C TYR A 67 41.14 25.21 42.40
N ALA A 68 40.58 25.17 43.61
CA ALA A 68 39.13 25.16 43.81
C ALA A 68 38.44 26.39 43.20
N HIS A 69 39.08 27.56 43.30
CA HIS A 69 38.60 28.81 42.71
C HIS A 69 38.70 28.79 41.18
N LEU A 70 39.82 28.33 40.62
CA LEU A 70 40.04 28.25 39.19
C LEU A 70 39.12 27.24 38.50
N PHE A 71 38.89 26.06 39.07
CA PHE A 71 37.90 25.12 38.54
C PHE A 71 36.49 25.71 38.53
N LYS A 72 36.10 26.47 39.57
CA LYS A 72 34.81 27.17 39.59
C LYS A 72 34.67 28.18 38.44
N ILE A 73 35.75 28.91 38.14
CA ILE A 73 35.78 29.89 37.05
C ILE A 73 35.77 29.19 35.68
N CYS A 74 36.52 28.10 35.52
CA CYS A 74 36.51 27.31 34.27
C CYS A 74 35.13 26.73 34.01
N ALA A 75 34.48 26.20 35.05
CA ALA A 75 33.12 25.69 34.99
C ALA A 75 32.09 26.77 34.61
N ALA A 76 32.26 28.01 35.07
CA ALA A 76 31.39 29.13 34.71
C ALA A 76 31.57 29.59 33.25
N ASN A 77 32.79 29.48 32.72
CA ASN A 77 33.13 29.93 31.36
C ASN A 77 33.14 28.80 30.32
N LYS A 78 32.80 27.56 30.71
CA LYS A 78 32.85 26.36 29.87
C LYS A 78 34.22 26.16 29.19
N ALA A 79 35.29 26.47 29.90
CA ALA A 79 36.66 26.53 29.39
C ALA A 79 37.38 25.17 29.54
N ILE A 80 37.17 24.27 28.59
CA ILE A 80 37.60 22.86 28.72
C ILE A 80 39.13 22.65 28.65
N VAL A 81 39.82 23.38 27.77
CA VAL A 81 41.27 23.23 27.58
C VAL A 81 42.00 23.66 28.85
N GLU A 82 41.50 24.69 29.49
CA GLU A 82 41.96 25.22 30.75
C GLU A 82 41.68 24.26 31.93
N THR A 83 40.51 23.62 31.96
CA THR A 83 40.20 22.58 32.96
C THR A 83 41.18 21.41 32.89
N ARG A 84 41.48 20.90 31.69
CA ARG A 84 42.47 19.81 31.49
C ARG A 84 43.87 20.18 31.95
N LYS A 85 44.31 21.41 31.65
CA LYS A 85 45.62 21.92 32.10
C LYS A 85 45.67 22.03 33.63
N LEU A 86 44.59 22.49 34.26
CA LEU A 86 44.51 22.65 35.70
C LEU A 86 44.52 21.30 36.43
N GLU A 87 43.81 20.30 35.90
CA GLU A 87 43.80 18.94 36.40
C GLU A 87 45.18 18.27 36.26
N SER A 88 45.78 18.31 35.07
CA SER A 88 47.11 17.74 34.82
C SER A 88 48.16 18.33 35.77
N HIS A 89 48.12 19.65 36.01
CA HIS A 89 49.00 20.30 36.99
C HIS A 89 48.72 19.84 38.43
N LEU A 90 47.45 19.69 38.83
CA LEU A 90 47.08 19.20 40.16
C LEU A 90 47.60 17.77 40.40
N ILE A 91 47.40 16.86 39.44
CA ILE A 91 47.82 15.45 39.56
C ILE A 91 49.36 15.32 39.57
N THR A 92 50.05 16.15 38.80
CA THR A 92 51.53 16.12 38.72
C THR A 92 52.20 16.53 40.04
N PHE A 93 51.62 17.51 40.76
CA PHE A 93 52.24 18.08 41.97
C PHE A 93 51.61 17.61 43.29
N ALA A 94 50.47 16.91 43.25
CA ALA A 94 49.82 16.34 44.42
C ALA A 94 49.53 14.84 44.18
N PRO A 95 50.35 13.91 44.72
CA PRO A 95 50.19 12.47 44.50
C PRO A 95 48.90 11.89 45.12
N ASN A 96 48.33 12.57 46.12
CA ASN A 96 47.01 12.26 46.69
C ASN A 96 46.15 13.55 46.73
N PRO A 97 45.53 13.95 45.60
CA PRO A 97 44.72 15.15 45.57
C PRO A 97 43.46 14.96 46.44
N PRO A 98 43.06 15.98 47.24
CA PRO A 98 41.84 15.91 48.03
C PRO A 98 40.59 15.61 47.19
N VAL A 99 39.75 14.68 47.66
CA VAL A 99 38.50 14.25 46.98
C VAL A 99 37.62 15.44 46.59
N PHE A 100 37.52 16.49 47.42
CA PHE A 100 36.73 17.68 47.11
C PHE A 100 37.23 18.47 45.88
N LEU A 101 38.54 18.45 45.59
CA LEU A 101 39.10 19.09 44.39
C LEU A 101 38.81 18.27 43.13
N LEU A 102 38.91 16.94 43.24
CA LEU A 102 38.53 16.01 42.17
C LEU A 102 37.03 16.13 41.84
N ASN A 103 36.16 16.21 42.85
CA ASN A 103 34.73 16.46 42.66
C ASN A 103 34.46 17.77 41.93
N ARG A 104 35.24 18.82 42.22
CA ARG A 104 35.11 20.13 41.55
C ARG A 104 35.65 20.09 40.11
N ALA A 105 36.64 19.25 39.82
CA ALA A 105 37.09 18.98 38.46
C ALA A 105 36.02 18.23 37.67
N ILE A 106 35.41 17.18 38.22
CA ILE A 106 34.26 16.45 37.64
C ILE A 106 33.10 17.42 37.37
N GLU A 107 32.75 18.29 38.31
CA GLU A 107 31.72 19.32 38.13
C GLU A 107 32.06 20.28 36.96
N SER A 108 33.33 20.65 36.83
CA SER A 108 33.81 21.49 35.73
C SER A 108 33.71 20.77 34.39
N TYR A 109 34.11 19.50 34.30
CA TYR A 109 33.97 18.70 33.09
C TYR A 109 32.52 18.49 32.69
N GLY A 110 31.66 18.16 33.66
CA GLY A 110 30.23 18.06 33.47
C GLY A 110 29.62 19.33 32.89
N LYS A 111 29.97 20.52 33.42
CA LYS A 111 29.50 21.82 32.88
C LYS A 111 30.07 22.17 31.50
N CYS A 112 31.24 21.64 31.15
CA CYS A 112 31.86 21.79 29.83
C CYS A 112 31.29 20.80 28.80
N GLY A 113 30.48 19.83 29.22
CA GLY A 113 29.87 18.81 28.34
C GLY A 113 30.82 17.69 27.91
N CYS A 114 31.95 17.51 28.59
CA CYS A 114 32.90 16.42 28.33
C CYS A 114 32.78 15.36 29.41
N LEU A 115 31.84 14.44 29.20
CA LEU A 115 31.44 13.45 30.19
C LEU A 115 32.41 12.27 30.25
N GLU A 116 33.13 12.01 29.15
CA GLU A 116 34.14 10.97 29.03
C GLU A 116 35.32 11.25 29.98
N ASP A 117 35.93 12.44 29.90
CA ASP A 117 36.98 12.87 30.83
C ASP A 117 36.49 12.88 32.29
N ALA A 118 35.24 13.27 32.53
CA ALA A 118 34.64 13.26 33.86
C ALA A 118 34.52 11.84 34.43
N LYS A 119 34.20 10.86 33.57
CA LYS A 119 34.06 9.44 33.92
C LYS A 119 35.43 8.80 34.14
N GLU A 120 36.41 9.09 33.29
CA GLU A 120 37.78 8.62 33.43
C GLU A 120 38.37 9.09 34.77
N LEU A 121 38.28 10.39 35.06
CA LEU A 121 38.74 10.95 36.32
C LEU A 121 38.02 10.30 37.52
N PHE A 122 36.71 10.06 37.42
CA PHE A 122 35.93 9.39 38.46
C PHE A 122 36.38 7.93 38.68
N ASP A 123 36.68 7.21 37.60
CA ASP A 123 37.12 5.82 37.65
C ASP A 123 38.51 5.69 38.29
N GLU A 124 39.39 6.67 38.07
CA GLU A 124 40.73 6.74 38.64
C GLU A 124 40.78 7.23 40.09
N MET A 125 39.67 7.72 40.67
CA MET A 125 39.67 8.20 42.06
C MET A 125 39.92 7.07 43.06
N PRO A 126 40.90 7.21 43.98
CA PRO A 126 41.21 6.17 44.97
C PRO A 126 40.11 6.03 46.04
N ASN A 127 39.41 7.11 46.35
CA ASN A 127 38.26 7.14 47.27
C ASN A 127 37.16 8.01 46.66
N ARG A 128 35.94 7.45 46.54
CA ARG A 128 34.77 8.14 46.03
C ARG A 128 33.80 8.41 47.17
N ASP A 129 33.31 9.63 47.26
CA ASP A 129 32.28 10.04 48.21
C ASP A 129 30.96 10.35 47.50
N GLY A 130 29.88 10.57 48.27
CA GLY A 130 28.56 10.88 47.68
C GLY A 130 28.58 12.14 46.79
N GLY A 131 29.53 13.06 47.03
CA GLY A 131 29.76 14.23 46.18
C GLY A 131 30.32 13.88 44.80
N SER A 132 31.20 12.88 44.73
CA SER A 132 31.79 12.35 43.49
C SER A 132 30.70 11.79 42.57
N TRP A 133 29.84 10.91 43.12
CA TRP A 133 28.71 10.31 42.41
C TRP A 133 27.69 11.35 41.95
N ASN A 134 27.31 12.27 42.85
CA ASN A 134 26.31 13.29 42.55
C ASN A 134 26.76 14.24 41.42
N ALA A 135 28.04 14.64 41.42
CA ALA A 135 28.59 15.52 40.38
C ALA A 135 28.50 14.87 38.99
N LEU A 136 28.81 13.57 38.91
CA LEU A 136 28.79 12.81 37.66
C LEU A 136 27.35 12.52 37.18
N ILE A 137 26.46 12.06 38.08
CA ILE A 137 25.03 11.82 37.78
C ILE A 137 24.36 13.11 37.27
N THR A 138 24.65 14.24 37.91
CA THR A 138 24.12 15.56 37.50
C THR A 138 24.65 15.95 36.11
N GLY A 139 25.92 15.65 35.82
CA GLY A 139 26.54 15.87 34.51
C GLY A 139 25.84 15.09 33.40
N TYR A 140 25.67 13.78 33.58
CA TYR A 140 24.99 12.90 32.62
C TYR A 140 23.53 13.30 32.39
N SER A 141 22.79 13.60 33.47
CA SER A 141 21.38 14.03 33.40
C SER A 141 21.20 15.32 32.57
N LYS A 142 22.03 16.35 32.82
CA LYS A 142 21.92 17.66 32.14
C LYS A 142 22.32 17.63 30.66
N HIS A 143 23.18 16.71 30.27
CA HIS A 143 23.69 16.60 28.90
C HIS A 143 22.95 15.55 28.04
N GLY A 144 21.78 15.10 28.50
CA GLY A 144 20.90 14.24 27.70
C GLY A 144 21.38 12.79 27.60
N ARG A 145 22.17 12.31 28.56
CA ARG A 145 22.60 10.91 28.70
C ARG A 145 21.92 10.29 29.94
N PRO A 146 20.58 10.11 29.93
CA PRO A 146 19.84 9.69 31.12
C PRO A 146 20.10 8.23 31.51
N GLU A 147 20.51 7.37 30.59
CA GLU A 147 20.80 5.95 30.85
C GLU A 147 22.00 5.79 31.78
N ASP A 148 23.14 6.36 31.38
CA ASP A 148 24.37 6.41 32.18
C ASP A 148 24.12 7.00 33.59
N ALA A 149 23.25 8.01 33.69
CA ALA A 149 22.89 8.62 34.97
C ALA A 149 22.11 7.66 35.90
N LEU A 150 21.22 6.83 35.34
CA LEU A 150 20.41 5.87 36.10
C LEU A 150 21.23 4.63 36.49
N ASP A 151 22.13 4.20 35.62
CA ASP A 151 23.07 3.10 35.92
C ASP A 151 24.03 3.51 37.04
N LEU A 152 24.60 4.72 36.96
CA LEU A 152 25.45 5.26 38.03
C LEU A 152 24.71 5.44 39.35
N PHE A 153 23.43 5.80 39.33
CA PHE A 153 22.62 5.86 40.54
C PHE A 153 22.42 4.47 41.16
N SER A 154 22.19 3.45 40.33
CA SER A 154 22.05 2.07 40.79
C SER A 154 23.36 1.56 41.41
N SER A 155 24.51 1.86 40.79
CA SER A 155 25.84 1.57 41.35
C SER A 155 26.09 2.30 42.66
N MET A 156 25.75 3.59 42.75
CA MET A 156 25.88 4.38 43.97
C MET A 156 25.12 3.76 45.15
N ILE A 157 23.87 3.35 44.94
CA ILE A 157 23.06 2.69 45.97
C ILE A 157 23.61 1.29 46.30
N GLY A 158 24.08 0.55 45.29
CA GLY A 158 24.71 -0.77 45.45
C GLY A 158 25.99 -0.76 46.28
N GLU A 159 26.77 0.32 46.20
CA GLU A 159 27.96 0.55 47.05
C GLU A 159 27.61 1.08 48.45
N GLY A 160 26.32 1.20 48.79
CA GLY A 160 25.86 1.62 50.12
C GLY A 160 25.91 3.13 50.36
N MET A 161 26.05 3.94 49.31
CA MET A 161 26.07 5.40 49.42
C MET A 161 24.66 5.98 49.48
N PHE A 162 24.44 6.98 50.34
CA PHE A 162 23.15 7.64 50.47
C PHE A 162 22.97 8.76 49.45
N ALA A 163 21.85 8.74 48.74
CA ALA A 163 21.43 9.81 47.84
C ALA A 163 20.92 11.03 48.62
N ASN A 164 21.24 12.22 48.12
CA ASN A 164 20.74 13.49 48.65
C ASN A 164 19.67 14.10 47.73
N GLU A 165 19.12 15.25 48.12
CA GLU A 165 18.12 15.99 47.36
C GLU A 165 18.52 16.23 45.89
N VAL A 166 19.77 16.66 45.65
CA VAL A 166 20.27 16.99 44.31
C VAL A 166 20.41 15.73 43.44
N THR A 167 20.81 14.61 44.05
CA THR A 167 20.88 13.31 43.38
C THR A 167 19.48 12.84 42.97
N PHE A 168 18.51 12.89 43.88
CA PHE A 168 17.13 12.51 43.57
C PHE A 168 16.50 13.39 42.49
N ALA A 169 16.70 14.71 42.54
CA ALA A 169 16.21 15.61 41.50
C ALA A 169 16.80 15.29 40.11
N SER A 170 18.11 14.99 40.04
CA SER A 170 18.80 14.63 38.79
C SER A 170 18.34 13.27 38.25
N VAL A 171 18.14 12.29 39.12
CA VAL A 171 17.62 10.96 38.78
C VAL A 171 16.18 11.06 38.29
N LEU A 172 15.31 11.81 38.99
CA LEU A 172 13.94 12.07 38.56
C LEU A 172 13.92 12.76 37.18
N ALA A 173 14.79 13.75 36.94
CA ALA A 173 14.91 14.38 35.63
C ALA A 173 15.27 13.36 34.52
N SER A 174 16.20 12.45 34.80
CA SER A 174 16.58 11.36 33.88
C SER A 174 15.45 10.35 33.66
N CYS A 175 14.74 9.94 34.70
CA CYS A 175 13.55 9.08 34.60
C CYS A 175 12.46 9.73 33.75
N GLY A 176 12.22 11.03 33.95
CA GLY A 176 11.26 11.80 33.17
C GLY A 176 11.67 11.95 31.70
N ALA A 177 12.97 12.06 31.40
CA ALA A 177 13.46 12.12 30.02
C ALA A 177 13.24 10.81 29.25
N ARG A 178 13.29 9.66 29.95
CA ARG A 178 13.06 8.33 29.38
C ARG A 178 11.62 7.81 29.52
N LEU A 179 10.75 8.55 30.20
CA LEU A 179 9.37 8.14 30.53
C LEU A 179 9.30 6.84 31.35
N GLU A 180 10.29 6.60 32.22
CA GLU A 180 10.42 5.39 33.04
C GLU A 180 9.56 5.46 34.31
N LEU A 181 8.26 5.15 34.17
CA LEU A 181 7.30 5.25 35.27
C LEU A 181 7.63 4.33 36.47
N TRP A 182 8.05 3.10 36.20
CA TRP A 182 8.34 2.12 37.25
C TRP A 182 9.50 2.56 38.14
N LEU A 183 10.60 2.98 37.53
CA LEU A 183 11.77 3.49 38.26
C LEU A 183 11.41 4.76 39.03
N SER A 184 10.62 5.66 38.44
CA SER A 184 10.12 6.87 39.11
C SER A 184 9.37 6.57 40.41
N ARG A 185 8.54 5.50 40.43
CA ARG A 185 7.83 5.06 41.64
C ARG A 185 8.76 4.48 42.70
N GLN A 186 9.79 3.74 42.30
CA GLN A 186 10.80 3.25 43.23
C GLN A 186 11.60 4.40 43.86
N VAL A 187 12.01 5.36 43.05
CA VAL A 187 12.73 6.57 43.50
C VAL A 187 11.84 7.39 44.43
N HIS A 188 10.56 7.56 44.12
CA HIS A 188 9.59 8.17 45.03
C HIS A 188 9.52 7.43 46.38
N GLY A 189 9.46 6.10 46.38
CA GLY A 189 9.52 5.29 47.60
C GLY A 189 10.81 5.50 48.40
N LEU A 190 11.96 5.67 47.73
CA LEU A 190 13.24 5.99 48.38
C LEU A 190 13.25 7.40 49.00
N ILE A 191 12.68 8.39 48.32
CA ILE A 191 12.53 9.76 48.84
C ILE A 191 11.73 9.75 50.15
N VAL A 192 10.62 9.00 50.18
CA VAL A 192 9.80 8.83 51.39
C VAL A 192 10.59 8.10 52.48
N LYS A 193 11.25 6.99 52.15
CA LYS A 193 12.04 6.19 53.10
C LYS A 193 13.19 6.97 53.72
N TYR A 194 13.82 7.87 52.98
CA TYR A 194 14.94 8.69 53.45
C TYR A 194 14.49 9.97 54.18
N GLY A 195 13.17 10.18 54.34
CA GLY A 195 12.63 11.28 55.12
C GLY A 195 12.64 12.63 54.41
N PHE A 196 12.66 12.64 53.07
CA PHE A 196 12.62 13.87 52.26
C PHE A 196 11.19 14.38 51.98
N VAL A 197 10.19 13.88 52.72
CA VAL A 197 8.78 14.33 52.62
C VAL A 197 8.68 15.78 53.09
N GLY A 198 7.95 16.63 52.36
CA GLY A 198 7.84 18.07 52.61
C GLY A 198 8.93 18.90 51.90
N ASN A 199 9.85 18.28 51.17
CA ASN A 199 10.78 19.00 50.31
C ASN A 199 10.09 19.40 48.99
N VAL A 200 9.68 20.66 48.91
CA VAL A 200 8.95 21.23 47.77
C VAL A 200 9.68 21.03 46.44
N ILE A 201 11.02 21.01 46.41
CA ILE A 201 11.81 20.84 45.18
C ILE A 201 11.67 19.41 44.64
N LEU A 202 11.77 18.42 45.53
CA LEU A 202 11.61 17.00 45.16
C LEU A 202 10.17 16.68 44.82
N GLU A 203 9.20 17.18 45.59
CA GLU A 203 7.78 17.01 45.31
C GLU A 203 7.39 17.64 43.97
N SER A 204 7.90 18.85 43.66
CA SER A 204 7.71 19.46 42.34
C SER A 204 8.35 18.65 41.21
N SER A 205 9.51 18.04 41.46
CA SER A 205 10.19 17.15 40.50
C SER A 205 9.39 15.85 40.28
N LEU A 206 8.79 15.30 41.33
CA LEU A 206 7.90 14.14 41.25
C LEU A 206 6.63 14.45 40.43
N VAL A 207 6.01 15.61 40.65
CA VAL A 207 4.88 16.08 39.81
C VAL A 207 5.30 16.19 38.35
N ASP A 208 6.50 16.72 38.06
CA ASP A 208 7.03 16.87 36.68
C ASP A 208 7.19 15.52 35.98
N VAL A 209 7.73 14.52 36.69
CA VAL A 209 7.99 13.17 36.17
C VAL A 209 6.70 12.39 35.97
N TYR A 210 5.80 12.36 36.96
CA TYR A 210 4.50 11.69 36.80
C TYR A 210 3.68 12.30 35.66
N GLY A 211 3.74 13.63 35.50
CA GLY A 211 3.13 14.31 34.37
C GLY A 211 3.75 13.95 33.02
N LYS A 212 5.09 13.85 32.92
CA LYS A 212 5.77 13.37 31.70
C LYS A 212 5.36 11.96 31.33
N CYS A 213 5.26 11.07 32.32
CA CYS A 213 4.79 9.70 32.15
C CYS A 213 3.27 9.61 31.90
N GLN A 214 2.57 10.73 31.71
CA GLN A 214 1.13 10.82 31.43
C GLN A 214 0.22 10.24 32.53
N VAL A 215 0.70 10.12 33.77
CA VAL A 215 -0.08 9.66 34.92
C VAL A 215 -0.51 10.87 35.76
N MET A 216 -1.46 11.64 35.23
CA MET A 216 -1.90 12.90 35.86
C MET A 216 -2.63 12.70 37.20
N SER A 217 -3.19 11.52 37.47
CA SER A 217 -3.78 11.21 38.79
C SER A 217 -2.73 11.22 39.90
N ASP A 218 -1.57 10.60 39.66
CA ASP A 218 -0.48 10.49 40.62
C ASP A 218 0.20 11.87 40.76
N ALA A 219 0.41 12.57 39.64
CA ALA A 219 0.93 13.94 39.65
C ALA A 219 0.04 14.91 40.44
N ARG A 220 -1.29 14.81 40.29
CA ARG A 220 -2.27 15.61 41.04
C ARG A 220 -2.18 15.32 42.53
N ARG A 221 -2.14 14.04 42.92
CA ARG A 221 -2.07 13.63 44.31
C ARG A 221 -0.80 14.16 44.99
N VAL A 222 0.36 13.98 44.36
CA VAL A 222 1.62 14.50 44.90
C VAL A 222 1.58 16.03 45.03
N PHE A 223 0.97 16.74 44.08
CA PHE A 223 0.81 18.19 44.18
C PHE A 223 -0.09 18.62 45.34
N ASP A 224 -1.20 17.91 45.58
CA ASP A 224 -2.13 18.19 46.68
C ASP A 224 -1.52 17.93 48.06
N GLU A 225 -0.52 17.05 48.14
CA GLU A 225 0.24 16.75 49.36
C GLU A 225 1.29 17.82 49.71
N ILE A 226 1.62 18.74 48.79
CA ILE A 226 2.58 19.83 49.03
C ILE A 226 1.94 20.87 49.97
N GLU A 227 2.45 21.01 51.19
CA GLU A 227 1.90 21.95 52.19
C GLU A 227 1.94 23.42 51.74
N LYS A 228 3.02 23.83 51.07
CA LYS A 228 3.23 25.19 50.56
C LYS A 228 3.80 25.16 49.13
N PRO A 229 2.96 24.98 48.11
CA PRO A 229 3.41 24.97 46.73
C PRO A 229 3.96 26.33 46.34
N ASN A 230 5.17 26.35 45.77
CA ASN A 230 5.78 27.58 45.27
C ASN A 230 5.37 27.85 43.81
N ASP A 231 5.77 29.00 43.29
CA ASP A 231 5.57 29.41 41.89
C ASP A 231 6.05 28.35 40.88
N VAL A 232 7.16 27.65 41.16
CA VAL A 232 7.67 26.53 40.34
C VAL A 232 6.70 25.34 40.35
N SER A 233 6.20 24.90 41.52
CA SER A 233 5.25 23.80 41.64
C SER A 233 3.98 24.07 40.84
N TRP A 234 3.44 25.30 40.96
CA TRP A 234 2.26 25.73 40.21
C TRP A 234 2.50 25.79 38.70
N ASN A 235 3.68 26.26 38.27
CA ASN A 235 4.04 26.27 36.86
C ASN A 235 4.13 24.84 36.29
N VAL A 236 4.72 23.90 37.03
CA VAL A 236 4.86 22.49 36.62
C VAL A 236 3.49 21.84 36.43
N ILE A 237 2.57 21.96 37.39
CA ILE A 237 1.26 21.31 37.30
C ILE A 237 0.41 21.88 36.15
N VAL A 238 0.41 23.20 35.95
CA VAL A 238 -0.31 23.85 34.84
C VAL A 238 0.27 23.39 33.50
N ARG A 239 1.60 23.39 33.36
CA ARG A 239 2.29 22.91 32.15
C ARG A 239 1.97 21.45 31.84
N ARG A 240 1.97 20.58 32.85
CA ARG A 240 1.70 19.15 32.67
C ARG A 240 0.26 18.87 32.23
N TYR A 241 -0.73 19.52 32.83
CA TYR A 241 -2.11 19.42 32.34
C TYR A 241 -2.27 19.90 30.89
N LEU A 242 -1.58 20.97 30.52
CA LEU A 242 -1.57 21.48 29.14
C LEU A 242 -0.97 20.46 28.15
N GLU A 243 0.21 19.92 28.44
CA GLU A 243 0.90 18.95 27.57
C GLU A 243 0.14 17.61 27.45
N CYS A 244 -0.59 17.19 28.49
CA CYS A 244 -1.49 16.05 28.45
C CYS A 244 -2.80 16.32 27.68
N GLY A 245 -2.98 17.51 27.10
CA GLY A 245 -4.17 17.89 26.34
C GLY A 245 -5.40 18.23 27.19
N ASN A 246 -5.28 18.26 28.51
CA ASN A 246 -6.37 18.63 29.41
C ASN A 246 -6.31 20.12 29.78
N GLY A 247 -6.56 20.97 28.78
CA GLY A 247 -6.47 22.43 28.93
C GLY A 247 -7.46 22.99 29.95
N LYS A 248 -8.63 22.37 30.13
CA LYS A 248 -9.65 22.82 31.09
C LYS A 248 -9.13 22.71 32.53
N GLU A 249 -8.53 21.58 32.89
CA GLU A 249 -7.94 21.43 34.22
C GLU A 249 -6.69 22.30 34.41
N ALA A 250 -5.90 22.55 33.36
CA ALA A 250 -4.79 23.50 33.44
C ALA A 250 -5.26 24.92 33.84
N VAL A 251 -6.36 25.40 33.25
CA VAL A 251 -6.97 26.69 33.60
C VAL A 251 -7.61 26.69 34.99
N ASN A 252 -8.21 25.57 35.40
CA ASN A 252 -8.73 25.40 36.77
C ASN A 252 -7.58 25.50 37.79
N MET A 253 -6.45 24.87 37.51
CA MET A 253 -5.24 24.94 38.33
C MET A 253 -4.67 26.36 38.38
N PHE A 254 -4.62 27.07 37.25
CA PHE A 254 -4.24 28.48 37.23
C PHE A 254 -5.20 29.36 38.06
N SER A 255 -6.51 29.11 37.97
CA SER A 255 -7.50 29.85 38.75
C SER A 255 -7.33 29.62 40.26
N LYS A 256 -6.94 28.41 40.68
CA LYS A 256 -6.59 28.11 42.07
C LYS A 256 -5.34 28.89 42.52
N LEU A 257 -4.30 28.96 41.68
CA LEU A 257 -3.10 29.78 41.93
C LEU A 257 -3.47 31.26 42.17
N ILE A 258 -4.31 31.86 41.33
CA ILE A 258 -4.70 33.27 41.53
C ILE A 258 -5.45 33.48 42.86
N ARG A 259 -6.23 32.48 43.31
CA ARG A 259 -6.93 32.55 44.60
C ARG A 259 -5.99 32.47 45.81
N THR A 260 -4.79 31.88 45.68
CA THR A 260 -3.79 31.87 46.76
C THR A 260 -3.06 33.22 46.91
N LYS A 261 -3.39 34.22 46.08
CA LYS A 261 -2.78 35.57 46.03
C LYS A 261 -1.28 35.56 45.70
N MET A 262 -0.75 34.45 45.19
CA MET A 262 0.61 34.39 44.67
C MET A 262 0.65 34.98 43.25
N MET A 263 1.71 35.72 42.94
CA MET A 263 1.91 36.20 41.58
C MET A 263 2.42 35.05 40.69
N PRO A 264 1.70 34.70 39.60
CA PRO A 264 2.14 33.67 38.67
C PRO A 264 3.37 34.12 37.88
N MET A 265 4.22 33.18 37.48
CA MET A 265 5.30 33.46 36.52
C MET A 265 4.71 33.81 35.14
N ASN A 266 5.41 34.63 34.35
CA ASN A 266 5.02 34.98 32.98
C ASN A 266 4.77 33.72 32.11
N PHE A 267 5.58 32.67 32.29
CA PHE A 267 5.39 31.38 31.63
C PHE A 267 4.12 30.64 32.09
N THR A 268 3.73 30.76 33.36
CA THR A 268 2.50 30.14 33.89
C THR A 268 1.26 30.81 33.32
N VAL A 269 1.27 32.14 33.21
CA VAL A 269 0.20 32.90 32.52
C VAL A 269 0.10 32.49 31.06
N SER A 270 1.25 32.40 30.36
CA SER A 270 1.31 31.97 28.96
C SER A 270 0.76 30.55 28.77
N ASN A 271 1.15 29.60 29.63
CA ASN A 271 0.63 28.23 29.59
C ASN A 271 -0.90 28.18 29.81
N ALA A 272 -1.44 29.01 30.71
CA ALA A 272 -2.89 29.11 30.93
C ALA A 272 -3.63 29.68 29.70
N ILE A 273 -3.05 30.69 29.02
CA ILE A 273 -3.59 31.25 27.77
C ILE A 273 -3.57 30.21 26.63
N ILE A 274 -2.47 29.46 26.50
CA ILE A 274 -2.37 28.37 25.51
C ILE A 274 -3.40 27.27 25.82
N ALA A 275 -3.62 26.97 27.10
CA ALA A 275 -4.64 26.03 27.53
C ALA A 275 -6.05 26.49 27.15
N CYS A 276 -6.40 27.76 27.32
CA CYS A 276 -7.69 28.30 26.82
C CYS A 276 -7.84 28.08 25.31
N SER A 277 -6.75 28.26 24.56
CA SER A 277 -6.75 28.06 23.11
C SER A 277 -6.99 26.61 22.68
N SER A 278 -6.67 25.61 23.51
CA SER A 278 -6.79 24.19 23.15
C SER A 278 -8.21 23.64 23.29
N PHE A 279 -9.02 24.15 24.23
CA PHE A 279 -10.41 23.73 24.42
C PHE A 279 -11.46 24.76 24.01
N GLY A 280 -11.06 25.89 23.40
CA GLY A 280 -12.01 26.90 22.91
C GLY A 280 -12.60 27.82 24.00
N GLY A 281 -11.93 27.95 25.15
CA GLY A 281 -12.44 28.67 26.32
C GLY A 281 -12.30 30.19 26.23
N ILE A 282 -13.10 30.86 25.38
CA ILE A 282 -13.03 32.31 25.15
C ILE A 282 -13.30 33.11 26.45
N LYS A 283 -14.24 32.64 27.29
CA LYS A 283 -14.59 33.33 28.54
C LYS A 283 -13.42 33.31 29.53
N GLU A 284 -12.81 32.16 29.73
CA GLU A 284 -11.64 32.00 30.59
C GLU A 284 -10.44 32.78 30.06
N ALA A 285 -10.22 32.74 28.75
CA ALA A 285 -9.19 33.52 28.07
C ALA A 285 -9.33 35.04 28.30
N THR A 286 -10.52 35.59 28.12
CA THR A 286 -10.77 37.03 28.35
C THR A 286 -10.61 37.41 29.82
N GLN A 287 -10.91 36.51 30.77
CA GLN A 287 -10.65 36.73 32.19
C GLN A 287 -9.15 36.74 32.50
N ILE A 288 -8.37 35.82 31.92
CA ILE A 288 -6.91 35.78 32.09
C ILE A 288 -6.26 37.00 31.43
N HIS A 289 -6.75 37.44 30.28
CA HIS A 289 -6.31 38.69 29.65
C HIS A 289 -6.64 39.90 30.55
N GLY A 290 -7.86 39.98 31.10
CA GLY A 290 -8.24 41.01 32.06
C GLY A 290 -7.40 41.00 33.35
N PHE A 291 -6.93 39.83 33.79
CA PHE A 291 -5.94 39.70 34.85
C PHE A 291 -4.58 40.26 34.41
N GLY A 292 -4.10 39.92 33.21
CA GLY A 292 -2.84 40.41 32.64
C GLY A 292 -2.78 41.94 32.53
N ILE A 293 -3.88 42.58 32.15
CA ILE A 293 -4.03 44.05 32.15
C ILE A 293 -3.88 44.61 33.57
N LYS A 294 -4.60 44.04 34.55
CA LYS A 294 -4.60 44.52 35.95
C LYS A 294 -3.24 44.37 36.64
N THR A 295 -2.47 43.37 36.27
CA THR A 295 -1.15 43.10 36.85
C THR A 295 0.01 43.65 36.01
N ASN A 296 -0.29 44.32 34.89
CA ASN A 296 0.68 44.82 33.91
C ASN A 296 1.60 43.74 33.32
N VAL A 297 1.16 42.47 33.33
CA VAL A 297 1.91 41.34 32.76
C VAL A 297 1.69 41.25 31.23
N GLU A 298 0.74 42.00 30.68
CA GLU A 298 0.51 42.10 29.23
C GLU A 298 1.69 42.77 28.50
N GLU A 299 2.44 43.66 29.15
CA GLU A 299 3.61 44.32 28.54
C GLU A 299 4.80 43.37 28.33
N GLU A 300 4.75 42.18 28.93
CA GLU A 300 5.77 41.16 28.76
C GLU A 300 5.67 40.50 27.38
N GLU A 301 6.81 40.45 26.68
CA GLU A 301 6.91 39.99 25.29
C GLU A 301 6.33 38.58 25.07
N VAL A 302 6.56 37.67 26.02
CA VAL A 302 6.10 36.27 25.95
C VAL A 302 4.57 36.19 26.09
N VAL A 303 3.99 37.01 26.97
CA VAL A 303 2.56 36.98 27.28
C VAL A 303 1.76 37.65 26.18
N SER A 304 2.19 38.83 25.72
CA SER A 304 1.58 39.54 24.59
C SER A 304 1.57 38.70 23.31
N SER A 305 2.69 38.05 22.96
CA SER A 305 2.77 37.14 21.80
C SER A 305 1.78 35.96 21.93
N THR A 306 1.61 35.43 23.14
CA THR A 306 0.68 34.32 23.41
C THR A 306 -0.79 34.77 23.35
N LEU A 307 -1.11 35.95 23.86
CA LEU A 307 -2.45 36.56 23.76
C LEU A 307 -2.86 36.79 22.31
N ILE A 308 -1.95 37.34 21.49
CA ILE A 308 -2.17 37.53 20.05
C ILE A 308 -2.52 36.20 19.38
N GLY A 309 -1.75 35.14 19.64
CA GLY A 309 -2.00 33.81 19.08
C GLY A 309 -3.31 33.17 19.53
N MET A 310 -3.69 33.39 20.78
CA MET A 310 -4.98 32.95 21.31
C MET A 310 -6.14 33.66 20.62
N TYR A 311 -6.15 35.00 20.56
CA TYR A 311 -7.22 35.74 19.87
C TYR A 311 -7.30 35.41 18.39
N ALA A 312 -6.15 35.24 17.72
CA ALA A 312 -6.09 34.80 16.34
C ALA A 312 -6.75 33.41 16.13
N LYS A 313 -6.52 32.46 17.04
CA LYS A 313 -7.17 31.13 16.99
C LYS A 313 -8.67 31.18 17.25
N PHE A 314 -9.14 32.12 18.08
CA PHE A 314 -10.57 32.33 18.31
C PHE A 314 -11.26 33.14 17.19
N GLY A 315 -10.50 33.64 16.21
CA GLY A 315 -11.02 34.41 15.07
C GLY A 315 -11.26 35.90 15.37
N ASP A 316 -11.00 36.37 16.59
CA ASP A 316 -11.08 37.78 16.96
C ASP A 316 -9.77 38.50 16.61
N LEU A 317 -9.58 38.77 15.33
CA LEU A 317 -8.38 39.44 14.82
C LEU A 317 -8.30 40.92 15.24
N GLU A 318 -9.42 41.55 15.61
CA GLU A 318 -9.44 42.94 16.05
C GLU A 318 -8.79 43.09 17.42
N SER A 319 -9.17 42.24 18.38
CA SER A 319 -8.52 42.20 19.69
C SER A 319 -7.04 41.79 19.57
N ALA A 320 -6.72 40.82 18.71
CA ALA A 320 -5.33 40.44 18.43
C ALA A 320 -4.53 41.63 17.87
N ARG A 321 -5.12 42.41 16.95
CA ARG A 321 -4.48 43.58 16.34
C ARG A 321 -4.22 44.70 17.34
N ARG A 322 -5.16 44.96 18.26
CA ARG A 322 -4.97 45.97 19.32
C ARG A 322 -3.76 45.66 20.20
N ILE A 323 -3.60 44.39 20.60
CA ILE A 323 -2.46 43.95 21.42
C ILE A 323 -1.16 44.04 20.60
N PHE A 324 -1.19 43.65 19.33
CA PHE A 324 -0.05 43.75 18.42
C PHE A 324 0.43 45.19 18.18
N ASP A 325 -0.46 46.16 18.22
CA ASP A 325 -0.10 47.57 18.00
C ASP A 325 0.64 48.21 19.18
N LEU A 326 0.62 47.57 20.35
CA LEU A 326 1.42 47.99 21.50
C LEU A 326 2.93 47.94 21.16
N PRO A 327 3.73 48.95 21.56
CA PRO A 327 5.16 48.97 21.25
C PRO A 327 5.95 47.78 21.81
N SER A 328 5.55 47.29 22.99
CA SER A 328 6.18 46.18 23.72
C SER A 328 5.91 44.80 23.13
N SER A 329 4.89 44.65 22.28
CA SER A 329 4.48 43.36 21.74
C SER A 329 5.05 43.06 20.35
N LYS A 330 5.67 44.04 19.68
CA LYS A 330 6.16 43.91 18.30
C LYS A 330 7.51 43.18 18.24
N ASN A 331 7.47 41.88 17.96
CA ASN A 331 8.63 41.03 17.74
C ASN A 331 8.36 40.08 16.55
N MET A 332 9.38 39.34 16.11
CA MET A 332 9.25 38.40 14.98
C MET A 332 8.08 37.40 15.17
N ILE A 333 7.85 36.96 16.41
CA ILE A 333 6.83 35.96 16.75
C ILE A 333 5.43 36.57 16.56
N SER A 334 5.17 37.74 17.12
CA SER A 334 3.88 38.43 17.06
C SER A 334 3.53 38.87 15.64
N TYR A 335 4.51 39.33 14.84
CA TYR A 335 4.32 39.57 13.41
C TYR A 335 3.91 38.28 12.69
N THR A 336 4.65 37.18 12.90
CA THR A 336 4.34 35.88 12.26
C THR A 336 2.97 35.36 12.68
N THR A 337 2.61 35.49 13.96
CA THR A 337 1.32 35.08 14.52
C THR A 337 0.16 35.91 13.96
N MET A 338 0.32 37.23 13.84
CA MET A 338 -0.70 38.10 13.21
C MET A 338 -0.86 37.82 11.72
N VAL A 339 0.25 37.68 10.97
CA VAL A 339 0.21 37.28 9.56
C VAL A 339 -0.52 35.94 9.42
N SER A 340 -0.24 34.97 10.31
CA SER A 340 -0.93 33.68 10.33
C SER A 340 -2.41 33.82 10.63
N GLY A 341 -2.80 34.66 11.59
CA GLY A 341 -4.20 34.93 11.89
C GLY A 341 -4.95 35.46 10.67
N TYR A 342 -4.45 36.53 10.04
CA TYR A 342 -5.06 37.09 8.84
C TYR A 342 -5.08 36.10 7.66
N ALA A 343 -3.97 35.39 7.43
CA ALA A 343 -3.86 34.41 6.36
C ALA A 343 -4.84 33.24 6.54
N MET A 344 -5.01 32.71 7.76
CA MET A 344 -5.94 31.61 8.04
C MET A 344 -7.41 32.04 7.98
N SER A 345 -7.71 33.32 8.21
CA SER A 345 -9.06 33.89 8.07
C SER A 345 -9.40 34.38 6.66
N GLY A 346 -8.51 34.21 5.68
CA GLY A 346 -8.75 34.62 4.28
C GLY A 346 -8.54 36.10 3.99
N ARG A 347 -8.13 36.87 5.01
CA ARG A 347 -7.77 38.30 4.94
C ARG A 347 -6.35 38.46 4.39
N MET A 348 -6.14 37.98 3.15
CA MET A 348 -4.82 37.88 2.53
C MET A 348 -4.19 39.25 2.22
N LYS A 349 -4.99 40.31 2.06
CA LYS A 349 -4.48 41.67 1.83
C LYS A 349 -3.82 42.22 3.09
N GLU A 350 -4.52 42.19 4.23
CA GLU A 350 -3.96 42.62 5.51
C GLU A 350 -2.75 41.76 5.91
N ALA A 351 -2.81 40.44 5.67
CA ALA A 351 -1.68 39.54 5.88
C ALA A 351 -0.45 39.97 5.07
N ARG A 352 -0.65 40.34 3.80
CA ARG A 352 0.43 40.76 2.90
C ARG A 352 1.03 42.10 3.31
N GLU A 353 0.20 43.08 3.66
CA GLU A 353 0.64 44.38 4.12
C GLU A 353 1.50 44.27 5.39
N LEU A 354 1.05 43.45 6.35
CA LEU A 354 1.80 43.22 7.58
C LEU A 354 3.11 42.47 7.33
N PHE A 355 3.09 41.49 6.43
CA PHE A 355 4.29 40.77 5.99
C PHE A 355 5.32 41.68 5.31
N ASP A 356 4.87 42.67 4.55
CA ASP A 356 5.73 43.65 3.90
C ASP A 356 6.35 44.64 4.91
N GLN A 357 5.69 44.87 6.05
CA GLN A 357 6.21 45.68 7.17
C GLN A 357 7.17 44.94 8.10
N MET A 358 7.32 43.62 7.97
CA MET A 358 8.22 42.84 8.84
C MET A 358 9.69 43.29 8.67
N PRO A 359 10.41 43.61 9.77
CA PRO A 359 11.81 44.05 9.71
C PRO A 359 12.74 42.97 9.14
N GLU A 360 12.50 41.73 9.55
CA GLU A 360 13.16 40.53 9.04
C GLU A 360 12.10 39.49 8.73
N ARG A 361 12.36 38.61 7.76
CA ARG A 361 11.42 37.56 7.33
C ARG A 361 12.04 36.20 7.52
N SER A 362 11.43 35.39 8.39
CA SER A 362 11.81 34.00 8.59
C SER A 362 11.17 33.09 7.52
N VAL A 363 11.75 31.92 7.28
CA VAL A 363 11.14 30.89 6.40
C VAL A 363 9.71 30.54 6.85
N ILE A 364 9.45 30.57 8.16
CA ILE A 364 8.12 30.37 8.75
C ILE A 364 7.13 31.43 8.26
N SER A 365 7.51 32.72 8.28
CA SER A 365 6.65 33.81 7.79
C SER A 365 6.33 33.68 6.30
N TRP A 366 7.28 33.22 5.47
CA TRP A 366 7.02 32.92 4.06
C TRP A 366 6.06 31.74 3.88
N ASN A 367 6.24 30.67 4.65
CA ASN A 367 5.38 29.48 4.63
C ASN A 367 3.93 29.79 5.03
N VAL A 368 3.74 30.66 6.03
CA VAL A 368 2.41 31.12 6.45
C VAL A 368 1.67 31.81 5.29
N MET A 369 2.34 32.74 4.60
CA MET A 369 1.76 33.43 3.45
C MET A 369 1.44 32.48 2.31
N LEU A 370 2.37 31.58 1.98
CA LEU A 370 2.19 30.58 0.92
C LEU A 370 1.03 29.62 1.23
N ALA A 371 0.92 29.17 2.49
CA ALA A 371 -0.19 28.32 2.95
C ALA A 371 -1.53 29.07 2.87
N GLY A 372 -1.55 30.37 3.20
CA GLY A 372 -2.73 31.23 3.03
C GLY A 372 -3.19 31.31 1.58
N TYR A 373 -2.29 31.64 0.64
CA TYR A 373 -2.64 31.72 -0.78
C TYR A 373 -3.12 30.36 -1.33
N THR A 374 -2.47 29.27 -0.92
CA THR A 374 -2.83 27.89 -1.32
C THR A 374 -4.22 27.51 -0.79
N ARG A 375 -4.53 27.82 0.46
CA ARG A 375 -5.81 27.48 1.11
C ARG A 375 -7.00 28.22 0.51
N PHE A 376 -6.82 29.48 0.13
CA PHE A 376 -7.88 30.32 -0.45
C PHE A 376 -7.87 30.34 -1.98
N PHE A 377 -7.28 29.30 -2.60
CA PHE A 377 -7.31 29.06 -4.05
C PHE A 377 -6.73 30.21 -4.90
N GLN A 378 -5.81 31.02 -4.34
CA GLN A 378 -5.14 32.12 -5.05
C GLN A 378 -3.81 31.65 -5.67
N TRP A 379 -3.90 30.69 -6.60
CA TRP A 379 -2.76 29.94 -7.13
C TRP A 379 -1.73 30.80 -7.87
N GLU A 380 -2.19 31.77 -8.67
CA GLU A 380 -1.30 32.67 -9.43
C GLU A 380 -0.43 33.51 -8.50
N LYS A 381 -1.04 34.11 -7.47
CA LYS A 381 -0.32 34.88 -6.45
C LYS A 381 0.60 33.99 -5.61
N ALA A 382 0.21 32.75 -5.33
CA ALA A 382 1.08 31.79 -4.65
C ALA A 382 2.35 31.53 -5.48
N LEU A 383 2.22 31.35 -6.79
CA LEU A 383 3.35 31.12 -7.70
C LEU A 383 4.27 32.35 -7.79
N GLU A 384 3.70 33.54 -7.96
CA GLU A 384 4.46 34.81 -7.90
C GLU A 384 5.22 34.96 -6.58
N PHE A 385 4.58 34.58 -5.47
CA PHE A 385 5.16 34.65 -4.14
C PHE A 385 6.30 33.65 -3.94
N VAL A 386 6.22 32.46 -4.53
CA VAL A 386 7.33 31.48 -4.55
C VAL A 386 8.53 32.03 -5.33
N ILE A 387 8.29 32.70 -6.46
CA ILE A 387 9.35 33.34 -7.23
C ILE A 387 10.00 34.47 -6.42
N LEU A 388 9.20 35.26 -5.70
CA LEU A 388 9.68 36.31 -4.80
C LEU A 388 10.50 35.74 -3.64
N MET A 389 10.03 34.66 -3.01
CA MET A 389 10.74 33.97 -1.94
C MET A 389 12.11 33.47 -2.42
N ARG A 390 12.17 32.83 -3.58
CA ARG A 390 13.43 32.34 -4.17
C ARG A 390 14.46 33.45 -4.42
N LYS A 391 14.02 34.68 -4.70
CA LYS A 391 14.93 35.84 -4.86
C LYS A 391 15.48 36.34 -3.53
N ASN A 392 14.69 36.26 -2.45
CA ASN A 392 15.03 36.85 -1.15
C ASN A 392 15.63 35.84 -0.16
N THR A 393 15.36 34.54 -0.29
CA THR A 393 15.88 33.50 0.60
C THR A 393 16.72 32.48 -0.18
N LYS A 394 17.93 32.19 0.33
CA LYS A 394 18.80 31.13 -0.22
C LYS A 394 18.46 29.73 0.32
N TYR A 395 17.72 29.67 1.43
CA TYR A 395 17.35 28.43 2.10
C TYR A 395 15.84 28.20 2.02
N ILE A 396 15.47 26.99 1.60
CA ILE A 396 14.09 26.51 1.48
C ILE A 396 14.01 25.25 2.33
N ASP A 397 13.06 25.20 3.26
CA ASP A 397 12.87 24.03 4.12
C ASP A 397 11.91 23.00 3.51
N HIS A 398 11.80 21.85 4.17
CA HIS A 398 10.95 20.75 3.71
C HIS A 398 9.45 21.10 3.71
N VAL A 399 9.02 22.01 4.59
CA VAL A 399 7.64 22.50 4.68
C VAL A 399 7.31 23.36 3.46
N THR A 400 8.22 24.25 3.07
CA THR A 400 8.08 25.10 1.88
C THR A 400 7.91 24.23 0.63
N LEU A 401 8.76 23.21 0.46
CA LEU A 401 8.69 22.29 -0.68
C LEU A 401 7.36 21.55 -0.74
N GLY A 402 6.84 21.11 0.41
CA GLY A 402 5.51 20.49 0.50
C GLY A 402 4.39 21.44 0.05
N LEU A 403 4.43 22.71 0.46
CA LEU A 403 3.44 23.72 0.04
C LEU A 403 3.52 24.01 -1.48
N ILE A 404 4.73 24.10 -2.03
CA ILE A 404 4.94 24.29 -3.47
C ILE A 404 4.39 23.08 -4.25
N LEU A 405 4.64 21.86 -3.78
CA LEU A 405 4.12 20.64 -4.41
C LEU A 405 2.61 20.56 -4.36
N ASN A 406 1.98 20.95 -3.24
CA ASN A 406 0.52 21.03 -3.13
C ASN A 406 -0.08 22.04 -4.10
N MET A 407 0.58 23.20 -4.28
CA MET A 407 0.20 24.18 -5.31
C MET A 407 0.33 23.58 -6.72
N CYS A 408 1.44 22.88 -7.03
CA CYS A 408 1.60 22.21 -8.33
C CYS A 408 0.48 21.17 -8.57
N ALA A 409 0.12 20.42 -7.53
CA ALA A 409 -0.95 19.44 -7.56
C ALA A 409 -2.33 20.07 -7.84
N ALA A 410 -2.58 21.26 -7.29
CA ALA A 410 -3.83 22.00 -7.48
C ALA A 410 -3.94 22.64 -8.87
N ILE A 411 -2.84 23.20 -9.40
CA ILE A 411 -2.77 23.76 -10.75
C ILE A 411 -2.74 22.65 -11.82
N GLN A 412 -2.44 21.41 -11.42
CA GLN A 412 -2.22 20.25 -12.29
C GLN A 412 -1.03 20.42 -13.26
N ASP A 413 -0.03 21.24 -12.88
CA ASP A 413 1.20 21.44 -13.65
C ASP A 413 2.27 20.40 -13.29
N VAL A 414 2.31 19.33 -14.10
CA VAL A 414 3.28 18.24 -13.93
C VAL A 414 4.73 18.73 -14.17
N GLU A 415 4.96 19.67 -15.09
CA GLU A 415 6.32 20.09 -15.45
C GLU A 415 6.96 20.89 -14.32
N LEU A 416 6.20 21.80 -13.70
CA LEU A 416 6.66 22.50 -12.51
C LEU A 416 6.91 21.50 -11.36
N GLY A 417 6.00 20.54 -11.15
CA GLY A 417 6.18 19.47 -10.16
C GLY A 417 7.44 18.63 -10.37
N LYS A 418 7.81 18.34 -11.63
CA LYS A 418 9.07 17.64 -11.97
C LYS A 418 10.31 18.48 -11.64
N GLN A 419 10.27 19.79 -11.85
CA GLN A 419 11.38 20.68 -11.48
C GLN A 419 11.61 20.67 -9.97
N VAL A 420 10.53 20.73 -9.18
CA VAL A 420 10.58 20.66 -7.73
C VAL A 420 11.06 19.28 -7.26
N HIS A 421 10.59 18.19 -7.88
CA HIS A 421 11.10 16.84 -7.60
C HIS A 421 12.63 16.74 -7.87
N GLY A 422 13.11 17.29 -8.99
CA GLY A 422 14.54 17.34 -9.27
C GLY A 422 15.33 18.14 -8.21
N TYR A 423 14.75 19.20 -7.67
CA TYR A 423 15.34 19.97 -6.57
C TYR A 423 15.40 19.14 -5.27
N VAL A 424 14.32 18.44 -4.91
CA VAL A 424 14.24 17.55 -3.74
C VAL A 424 15.35 16.51 -3.78
N TYR A 425 15.57 15.88 -4.93
CA TYR A 425 16.58 14.83 -5.08
C TYR A 425 18.01 15.39 -4.94
N ARG A 426 18.32 16.52 -5.62
CA ARG A 426 19.66 17.14 -5.59
C ARG A 426 20.11 17.58 -4.20
N HIS A 427 19.18 17.96 -3.33
CA HIS A 427 19.48 18.48 -1.99
C HIS A 427 19.28 17.43 -0.89
N GLY A 428 19.04 16.16 -1.23
CA GLY A 428 18.94 15.07 -0.25
C GLY A 428 17.64 15.03 0.55
N TYR A 429 16.58 15.72 0.10
CA TYR A 429 15.28 15.74 0.80
C TYR A 429 14.40 14.51 0.50
N PHE A 430 14.87 13.57 -0.34
CA PHE A 430 14.11 12.39 -0.77
C PHE A 430 13.80 11.40 0.37
N SER A 431 14.57 11.43 1.46
CA SER A 431 14.34 10.62 2.66
C SER A 431 13.25 11.19 3.59
N ASN A 432 12.78 12.42 3.34
CA ASN A 432 11.73 13.03 4.13
C ASN A 432 10.34 12.53 3.70
N LEU A 433 9.68 11.78 4.58
CA LEU A 433 8.36 11.18 4.34
C LEU A 433 7.28 12.21 3.97
N SER A 434 7.29 13.40 4.59
CA SER A 434 6.30 14.44 4.31
C SER A 434 6.42 14.96 2.87
N ILE A 435 7.64 15.16 2.39
CA ILE A 435 7.89 15.53 0.98
C ILE A 435 7.54 14.37 0.06
N GLY A 436 7.90 13.14 0.44
CA GLY A 436 7.58 11.94 -0.34
C GLY A 436 6.07 11.79 -0.57
N ASN A 437 5.26 12.02 0.47
CA ASN A 437 3.80 12.02 0.38
C ASN A 437 3.27 13.19 -0.47
N ALA A 438 3.85 14.39 -0.37
CA ALA A 438 3.47 15.53 -1.20
C ALA A 438 3.79 15.33 -2.69
N LEU A 439 4.92 14.69 -3.02
CA LEU A 439 5.28 14.30 -4.39
C LEU A 439 4.30 13.26 -4.95
N LEU A 440 3.90 12.30 -4.12
CA LEU A 440 2.93 11.28 -4.48
C LEU A 440 1.55 11.88 -4.79
N ASP A 441 1.06 12.78 -3.92
CA ASP A 441 -0.19 13.51 -4.14
C ASP A 441 -0.13 14.40 -5.39
N MET A 442 1.00 15.09 -5.61
CA MET A 442 1.22 15.91 -6.81
C MET A 442 1.15 15.08 -8.09
N TYR A 443 1.93 13.99 -8.21
CA TYR A 443 1.87 13.15 -9.39
C TYR A 443 0.51 12.46 -9.56
N GLY A 444 -0.14 12.09 -8.45
CA GLY A 444 -1.47 11.49 -8.43
C GLY A 444 -2.54 12.44 -8.97
N LYS A 445 -2.64 13.65 -8.43
CA LYS A 445 -3.61 14.67 -8.86
C LYS A 445 -3.39 15.14 -10.29
N CYS A 446 -2.13 15.25 -10.72
CA CYS A 446 -1.81 15.61 -12.10
C CYS A 446 -1.98 14.44 -13.11
N GLY A 447 -2.51 13.29 -12.69
CA GLY A 447 -2.80 12.15 -13.58
C GLY A 447 -1.60 11.31 -14.00
N ASN A 448 -0.39 11.60 -13.51
CA ASN A 448 0.82 10.83 -13.83
C ASN A 448 1.00 9.64 -12.88
N LEU A 449 0.03 8.72 -12.90
CA LEU A 449 -0.02 7.55 -12.00
C LEU A 449 1.19 6.62 -12.16
N LYS A 450 1.80 6.56 -13.34
CA LYS A 450 3.01 5.76 -13.58
C LYS A 450 4.18 6.26 -12.71
N ARG A 451 4.42 7.58 -12.69
CA ARG A 451 5.47 8.17 -11.85
C ARG A 451 5.11 8.12 -10.37
N ALA A 452 3.85 8.35 -10.01
CA ALA A 452 3.38 8.18 -8.64
C ALA A 452 3.67 6.75 -8.13
N ARG A 453 3.39 5.73 -8.94
CA ARG A 453 3.65 4.32 -8.60
C ARG A 453 5.14 3.99 -8.50
N VAL A 454 5.97 4.51 -9.40
CA VAL A 454 7.43 4.32 -9.32
C VAL A 454 7.97 4.96 -8.04
N TRP A 455 7.63 6.23 -7.81
CA TRP A 455 8.04 6.96 -6.61
C TRP A 455 7.57 6.27 -5.33
N PHE A 456 6.33 5.78 -5.33
CA PHE A 456 5.81 4.98 -4.23
C PHE A 456 6.74 3.80 -3.92
N TYR A 457 7.14 3.01 -4.92
CA TYR A 457 8.07 1.89 -4.69
C TYR A 457 9.46 2.31 -4.25
N GLU A 458 9.98 3.43 -4.72
CA GLU A 458 11.26 4.00 -4.26
C GLU A 458 11.22 4.41 -2.78
N MET A 459 10.06 4.85 -2.26
CA MET A 459 9.91 5.20 -0.84
C MET A 459 9.98 3.99 0.12
N SER A 460 9.97 2.76 -0.40
CA SER A 460 10.06 1.47 0.32
C SER A 460 9.80 1.48 1.83
N HIS A 461 10.86 1.55 2.64
CA HIS A 461 10.84 1.45 4.10
C HIS A 461 10.30 2.68 4.84
N LEU A 462 10.16 3.81 4.15
CA LEU A 462 9.70 5.08 4.74
C LEU A 462 8.19 5.27 4.64
N ARG A 463 7.50 4.47 3.81
CA ARG A 463 6.07 4.63 3.51
C ARG A 463 5.19 4.41 4.73
N ASP A 464 4.21 5.28 4.89
CA ASP A 464 3.22 5.20 5.97
C ASP A 464 1.79 5.02 5.43
N LYS A 465 0.81 5.05 6.34
CA LYS A 465 -0.61 4.96 5.97
C LYS A 465 -1.04 6.10 5.04
N VAL A 466 -0.43 7.28 5.15
CA VAL A 466 -0.71 8.44 4.31
C VAL A 466 -0.21 8.20 2.89
N SER A 467 0.98 7.61 2.71
CA SER A 467 1.50 7.20 1.39
C SER A 467 0.53 6.24 0.68
N TRP A 468 0.04 5.21 1.38
CA TRP A 468 -0.91 4.25 0.82
C TRP A 468 -2.24 4.89 0.43
N ASN A 469 -2.77 5.76 1.29
CA ASN A 469 -4.01 6.48 1.03
C ASN A 469 -3.89 7.42 -0.16
N ALA A 470 -2.80 8.20 -0.26
CA ALA A 470 -2.58 9.09 -1.39
C ALA A 470 -2.49 8.33 -2.72
N LEU A 471 -1.84 7.16 -2.73
CA LEU A 471 -1.85 6.29 -3.91
C LEU A 471 -3.27 5.79 -4.23
N LEU A 472 -3.98 5.23 -3.25
CA LEU A 472 -5.35 4.72 -3.44
C LEU A 472 -6.31 5.79 -3.95
N THR A 473 -6.28 6.98 -3.36
CA THR A 473 -7.09 8.12 -3.76
C THR A 473 -6.76 8.57 -5.17
N SER A 474 -5.48 8.59 -5.56
CA SER A 474 -5.10 8.91 -6.94
C SER A 474 -5.68 7.90 -7.95
N TYR A 475 -5.61 6.60 -7.68
CA TYR A 475 -6.21 5.59 -8.56
C TYR A 475 -7.74 5.66 -8.60
N ALA A 476 -8.38 5.91 -7.44
CA ALA A 476 -9.83 6.04 -7.36
C ALA A 476 -10.36 7.27 -8.13
N HIS A 477 -9.67 8.41 -8.06
CA HIS A 477 -10.06 9.63 -8.77
C HIS A 477 -9.93 9.53 -10.29
N HIS A 478 -8.94 8.79 -10.80
CA HIS A 478 -8.72 8.62 -12.24
C HIS A 478 -9.49 7.43 -12.83
N GLU A 479 -10.63 7.06 -12.22
CA GLU A 479 -11.51 5.96 -12.61
C GLU A 479 -10.86 4.56 -12.72
N MET A 480 -9.62 4.41 -12.24
CA MET A 480 -8.87 3.15 -12.18
C MET A 480 -9.20 2.37 -10.89
N SER A 481 -10.50 2.14 -10.69
CA SER A 481 -11.03 1.55 -9.47
C SER A 481 -10.60 0.09 -9.28
N GLU A 482 -10.37 -0.66 -10.37
CA GLU A 482 -9.86 -2.05 -10.28
C GLU A 482 -8.43 -2.10 -9.71
N GLU A 483 -7.55 -1.18 -10.14
CA GLU A 483 -6.20 -1.07 -9.63
C GLU A 483 -6.16 -0.59 -8.17
N ALA A 484 -7.04 0.35 -7.80
CA ALA A 484 -7.24 0.74 -6.40
C ALA A 484 -7.59 -0.49 -5.53
N MET A 485 -8.44 -1.40 -6.05
CA MET A 485 -8.79 -2.65 -5.38
C MET A 485 -7.65 -3.67 -5.29
N MET A 486 -6.64 -3.62 -6.15
CA MET A 486 -5.44 -4.45 -5.99
C MET A 486 -4.49 -3.91 -4.93
N ILE A 487 -4.45 -2.58 -4.78
CA ILE A 487 -3.53 -1.89 -3.86
C ILE A 487 -3.88 -2.18 -2.40
N ILE A 488 -5.17 -2.33 -2.05
CA ILE A 488 -5.56 -2.64 -0.66
C ILE A 488 -5.01 -3.98 -0.17
N TRP A 489 -4.94 -5.00 -1.02
CA TRP A 489 -4.37 -6.30 -0.62
C TRP A 489 -2.88 -6.20 -0.30
N LYS A 490 -2.16 -5.32 -1.00
CA LYS A 490 -0.76 -5.01 -0.69
C LYS A 490 -0.66 -4.20 0.59
N MET A 491 -1.53 -3.19 0.77
CA MET A 491 -1.60 -2.39 1.99
C MET A 491 -1.86 -3.29 3.21
N LEU A 492 -2.83 -4.21 3.17
CA LEU A 492 -3.15 -5.13 4.27
C LEU A 492 -1.98 -6.04 4.68
N GLY A 493 -1.01 -6.25 3.78
CA GLY A 493 0.22 -6.98 4.08
C GLY A 493 1.27 -6.17 4.85
N GLU A 494 1.18 -4.84 4.84
CA GLU A 494 2.16 -3.92 5.43
C GLU A 494 1.58 -3.04 6.54
N THR A 495 0.34 -2.56 6.41
CA THR A 495 -0.30 -1.62 7.33
C THR A 495 -1.80 -1.86 7.48
N LYS A 496 -2.38 -1.41 8.60
CA LYS A 496 -3.83 -1.45 8.82
C LYS A 496 -4.53 -0.29 8.08
N PRO A 497 -5.66 -0.54 7.39
CA PRO A 497 -6.48 0.51 6.77
C PRO A 497 -6.97 1.55 7.77
N SER A 498 -7.17 2.77 7.28
CA SER A 498 -7.81 3.87 8.02
C SER A 498 -9.28 4.02 7.61
N LYS A 499 -10.06 4.79 8.37
CA LYS A 499 -11.45 5.15 8.01
C LYS A 499 -11.53 5.75 6.58
N PHE A 500 -10.59 6.63 6.26
CA PHE A 500 -10.46 7.25 4.93
C PHE A 500 -10.17 6.22 3.82
N THR A 501 -9.38 5.18 4.13
CA THR A 501 -9.11 4.08 3.21
C THR A 501 -10.41 3.37 2.83
N PHE A 502 -11.26 3.05 3.81
CA PHE A 502 -12.54 2.39 3.55
C PHE A 502 -13.49 3.25 2.74
N GLY A 503 -13.60 4.55 3.03
CA GLY A 503 -14.40 5.47 2.22
C GLY A 503 -13.96 5.48 0.76
N THR A 504 -12.65 5.55 0.50
CA THR A 504 -12.09 5.52 -0.86
C THR A 504 -12.37 4.19 -1.58
N LEU A 505 -12.25 3.05 -0.88
CA LEU A 505 -12.50 1.73 -1.47
C LEU A 505 -13.98 1.46 -1.72
N LEU A 506 -14.86 1.92 -0.83
CA LEU A 506 -16.30 1.82 -1.02
C LEU A 506 -16.75 2.65 -2.21
N ALA A 507 -16.22 3.88 -2.37
CA ALA A 507 -16.45 4.70 -3.55
C ALA A 507 -15.94 4.02 -4.83
N ALA A 508 -14.73 3.43 -4.80
CA ALA A 508 -14.20 2.66 -5.92
C ALA A 508 -15.12 1.47 -6.26
N CYS A 509 -15.60 0.73 -5.27
CA CYS A 509 -16.56 -0.37 -5.46
C CYS A 509 -17.90 0.10 -6.04
N ALA A 510 -18.37 1.27 -5.61
CA ALA A 510 -19.58 1.89 -6.12
C ALA A 510 -19.46 2.24 -7.61
N ASN A 511 -18.29 2.76 -8.02
CA ASN A 511 -18.00 3.14 -9.41
C ASN A 511 -17.92 1.95 -10.37
N ILE A 512 -17.43 0.79 -9.92
CA ILE A 512 -17.38 -0.45 -10.73
C ILE A 512 -18.56 -1.40 -10.48
N PHE A 513 -19.54 -0.98 -9.67
CA PHE A 513 -20.72 -1.78 -9.30
C PHE A 513 -20.36 -3.15 -8.68
N ALA A 514 -19.27 -3.21 -7.90
CA ALA A 514 -18.71 -4.45 -7.33
C ALA A 514 -19.33 -4.83 -5.97
N LEU A 515 -20.62 -5.20 -5.98
CA LEU A 515 -21.39 -5.53 -4.77
C LEU A 515 -20.72 -6.56 -3.85
N LYS A 516 -20.18 -7.66 -4.41
CA LYS A 516 -19.55 -8.73 -3.61
C LYS A 516 -18.37 -8.22 -2.80
N LEU A 517 -17.57 -7.36 -3.42
CA LEU A 517 -16.37 -6.80 -2.82
C LEU A 517 -16.70 -5.72 -1.79
N GLY A 518 -17.68 -4.86 -2.10
CA GLY A 518 -18.23 -3.91 -1.12
C GLY A 518 -18.77 -4.60 0.14
N LYS A 519 -19.49 -5.72 -0.01
CA LYS A 519 -19.93 -6.56 1.12
C LYS A 519 -18.77 -7.15 1.92
N GLN A 520 -17.69 -7.59 1.26
CA GLN A 520 -16.50 -8.11 1.94
C GLN A 520 -15.80 -7.02 2.76
N ILE A 521 -15.67 -5.81 2.21
CA ILE A 521 -15.10 -4.65 2.92
C ILE A 521 -15.96 -4.30 4.12
N HIS A 522 -17.28 -4.18 3.94
CA HIS A 522 -18.21 -3.88 5.02
C HIS A 522 -18.14 -4.93 6.14
N ALA A 523 -18.15 -6.23 5.80
CA ALA A 523 -17.99 -7.30 6.77
C ALA A 523 -16.62 -7.29 7.48
N PHE A 524 -15.55 -6.92 6.76
CA PHE A 524 -14.22 -6.77 7.34
C PHE A 524 -14.17 -5.64 8.38
N MET A 525 -14.84 -4.51 8.12
CA MET A 525 -14.91 -3.39 9.06
C MET A 525 -15.60 -3.80 10.37
N ILE A 526 -16.76 -4.46 10.26
CA ILE A 526 -17.52 -4.96 11.42
C ILE A 526 -16.69 -5.98 12.21
N ARG A 527 -16.13 -7.01 11.54
CA ARG A 527 -15.40 -8.11 12.20
C ARG A 527 -14.16 -7.63 12.97
N ASN A 528 -13.53 -6.55 12.53
CA ASN A 528 -12.33 -6.00 13.16
C ASN A 528 -12.62 -4.84 14.11
N GLY A 529 -13.89 -4.53 14.39
CA GLY A 529 -14.29 -3.48 15.35
C GLY A 529 -13.91 -2.07 14.90
N TYR A 530 -13.94 -1.78 13.59
CA TYR A 530 -13.76 -0.42 13.10
C TYR A 530 -15.01 0.41 13.38
N ASP A 531 -14.82 1.57 14.00
CA ASP A 531 -15.87 2.55 14.22
C ASP A 531 -16.34 3.17 12.89
N ILE A 532 -17.64 3.00 12.60
CA ILE A 532 -18.31 3.46 11.37
C ILE A 532 -18.87 4.84 11.66
N ASP A 533 -18.19 5.88 11.16
CA ASP A 533 -18.67 7.25 11.27
C ASP A 533 -19.60 7.61 10.10
N ILE A 534 -20.17 8.82 10.17
CA ILE A 534 -21.14 9.32 9.20
C ILE A 534 -20.63 9.33 7.75
N VAL A 535 -19.33 9.55 7.56
CA VAL A 535 -18.69 9.56 6.24
C VAL A 535 -18.67 8.16 5.65
N ILE A 536 -18.37 7.14 6.47
CA ILE A 536 -18.45 5.74 6.04
C ILE A 536 -19.89 5.32 5.78
N TYR A 537 -20.84 5.74 6.63
CA TYR A 537 -22.28 5.50 6.38
C TYR A 537 -22.69 6.03 5.01
N GLY A 538 -22.29 7.26 4.66
CA GLY A 538 -22.54 7.84 3.34
C GLY A 538 -21.92 7.03 2.21
N ALA A 539 -20.67 6.60 2.35
CA ALA A 539 -19.99 5.77 1.35
C ALA A 539 -20.61 4.38 1.18
N LEU A 540 -21.09 3.76 2.27
CA LEU A 540 -21.82 2.49 2.23
C LEU A 540 -23.18 2.66 1.55
N VAL A 541 -23.93 3.71 1.88
CA VAL A 541 -25.21 4.04 1.24
C VAL A 541 -25.01 4.25 -0.26
N ASP A 542 -24.02 5.03 -0.70
CA ASP A 542 -23.69 5.21 -2.13
C ASP A 542 -23.33 3.88 -2.80
N MET A 543 -22.48 3.07 -2.17
CA MET A 543 -22.04 1.77 -2.71
C MET A 543 -23.21 0.80 -2.91
N TYR A 544 -24.04 0.61 -1.88
CA TYR A 544 -25.19 -0.29 -1.99
C TYR A 544 -26.26 0.26 -2.93
N SER A 545 -26.44 1.58 -2.98
CA SER A 545 -27.40 2.23 -3.88
C SER A 545 -27.00 2.08 -5.34
N LYS A 546 -25.75 2.40 -5.70
CA LYS A 546 -25.24 2.20 -7.07
C LYS A 546 -25.22 0.72 -7.47
N CYS A 547 -24.96 -0.19 -6.54
CA CYS A 547 -25.04 -1.64 -6.76
C CYS A 547 -26.48 -2.20 -6.80
N ARG A 548 -27.51 -1.35 -6.87
CA ARG A 548 -28.94 -1.73 -6.93
C ARG A 548 -29.44 -2.57 -5.76
N CYS A 549 -28.87 -2.37 -4.57
CA CYS A 549 -29.23 -3.06 -3.33
C CYS A 549 -29.80 -2.06 -2.31
N ILE A 550 -30.87 -1.36 -2.71
CA ILE A 550 -31.43 -0.24 -1.92
C ILE A 550 -31.90 -0.65 -0.52
N GLU A 551 -32.38 -1.87 -0.33
CA GLU A 551 -32.77 -2.39 0.99
C GLU A 551 -31.63 -2.38 2.01
N TYR A 552 -30.40 -2.69 1.56
CA TYR A 552 -29.22 -2.64 2.42
C TYR A 552 -28.81 -1.20 2.71
N ALA A 553 -28.93 -0.30 1.72
CA ALA A 553 -28.67 1.12 1.92
C ALA A 553 -29.63 1.73 2.96
N ILE A 554 -30.92 1.40 2.90
CA ILE A 554 -31.93 1.87 3.88
C ILE A 554 -31.61 1.34 5.29
N LYS A 555 -31.22 0.07 5.44
CA LYS A 555 -30.84 -0.49 6.74
C LYS A 555 -29.65 0.26 7.35
N ILE A 556 -28.61 0.46 6.56
CA ILE A 556 -27.39 1.16 6.98
C ILE A 556 -27.69 2.62 7.33
N PHE A 557 -28.54 3.28 6.56
CA PHE A 557 -29.01 4.62 6.87
C PHE A 557 -29.74 4.67 8.22
N ASN A 558 -30.63 3.72 8.49
CA ASN A 558 -31.38 3.68 9.75
C ASN A 558 -30.51 3.35 10.97
N GLU A 559 -29.42 2.59 10.79
CA GLU A 559 -28.45 2.26 11.84
C GLU A 559 -27.61 3.47 12.32
N ALA A 560 -27.59 4.58 11.58
CA ALA A 560 -26.83 5.76 11.97
C ALA A 560 -27.54 6.57 13.09
N ASP A 561 -26.90 6.72 14.25
CA ASP A 561 -27.41 7.44 15.42
C ASP A 561 -27.63 8.95 15.17
N SER A 562 -26.79 9.55 14.32
CA SER A 562 -26.91 10.94 13.88
C SER A 562 -26.70 11.03 12.38
N LYS A 563 -27.50 11.87 11.72
CA LYS A 563 -27.54 12.00 10.26
C LYS A 563 -27.36 13.47 9.88
N ASP A 564 -26.40 13.75 9.03
CA ASP A 564 -26.13 15.06 8.49
C ASP A 564 -26.82 15.21 7.13
N LEU A 565 -26.88 16.45 6.65
CA LEU A 565 -27.49 16.76 5.35
C LEU A 565 -26.92 15.91 4.20
N ILE A 566 -25.62 15.58 4.25
CA ILE A 566 -24.94 14.81 3.20
C ILE A 566 -25.45 13.36 3.15
N LEU A 567 -25.61 12.71 4.30
CA LEU A 567 -26.14 11.35 4.39
C LEU A 567 -27.61 11.29 3.95
N TRP A 568 -28.43 12.28 4.33
CA TRP A 568 -29.81 12.42 3.84
C TRP A 568 -29.86 12.56 2.32
N ASN A 569 -29.04 13.45 1.76
CA ASN A 569 -28.96 13.66 0.31
C ASN A 569 -28.50 12.39 -0.41
N SER A 570 -27.53 11.66 0.13
CA SER A 570 -27.05 10.39 -0.45
C SER A 570 -28.14 9.31 -0.47
N MET A 571 -28.96 9.21 0.57
CA MET A 571 -30.08 8.27 0.61
C MET A 571 -31.20 8.66 -0.36
N ILE A 572 -31.54 9.96 -0.44
CA ILE A 572 -32.53 10.51 -1.39
C ILE A 572 -32.10 10.24 -2.84
N PHE A 573 -30.83 10.48 -3.18
CA PHE A 573 -30.27 10.15 -4.48
C PHE A 573 -30.23 8.64 -4.74
N GLY A 574 -29.88 7.85 -3.73
CA GLY A 574 -29.88 6.40 -3.82
C GLY A 574 -31.27 5.82 -4.13
N CYS A 575 -32.32 6.31 -3.48
CA CYS A 575 -33.70 5.88 -3.72
C CYS A 575 -34.22 6.32 -5.10
N SER A 576 -33.97 7.58 -5.50
CA SER A 576 -34.41 8.10 -6.80
C SER A 576 -33.81 7.34 -7.98
N HIS A 577 -32.51 6.99 -7.93
CA HIS A 577 -31.82 6.23 -8.98
C HIS A 577 -32.25 4.75 -9.06
N ASN A 578 -32.81 4.20 -7.98
CA ASN A 578 -33.28 2.81 -7.93
C ASN A 578 -34.79 2.68 -8.19
N GLY A 579 -35.48 3.77 -8.53
CA GLY A 579 -36.91 3.75 -8.85
C GLY A 579 -37.82 3.54 -7.63
N VAL A 580 -37.36 3.89 -6.43
CA VAL A 580 -38.14 3.81 -5.18
C VAL A 580 -38.50 5.24 -4.74
N ALA A 581 -39.26 5.95 -5.58
CA ALA A 581 -39.48 7.38 -5.40
C ALA A 581 -40.49 7.70 -4.27
N ASP A 582 -41.47 6.83 -4.00
CA ASP A 582 -42.33 6.94 -2.79
C ASP A 582 -41.49 7.08 -1.49
N LYS A 583 -40.39 6.31 -1.37
CA LYS A 583 -39.50 6.39 -0.20
C LYS A 583 -38.74 7.70 -0.14
N VAL A 584 -38.46 8.34 -1.28
CA VAL A 584 -37.81 9.67 -1.32
C VAL A 584 -38.69 10.72 -0.66
N PHE A 585 -39.99 10.72 -0.95
CA PHE A 585 -40.92 11.69 -0.37
C PHE A 585 -41.10 11.46 1.13
N GLU A 586 -41.18 10.20 1.58
CA GLU A 586 -41.20 9.87 3.01
C GLU A 586 -39.92 10.32 3.73
N LEU A 587 -38.75 10.13 3.11
CA LEU A 587 -37.47 10.58 3.66
C LEU A 587 -37.42 12.10 3.77
N PHE A 588 -37.93 12.83 2.78
CA PHE A 588 -37.99 14.29 2.82
C PHE A 588 -38.88 14.80 3.96
N GLU A 589 -40.07 14.23 4.14
CA GLU A 589 -40.93 14.60 5.28
C GLU A 589 -40.29 14.29 6.63
N THR A 590 -39.53 13.18 6.71
CA THR A 590 -38.82 12.80 7.93
C THR A 590 -37.66 13.75 8.23
N MET A 591 -36.90 14.12 7.20
CA MET A 591 -35.81 15.12 7.27
C MET A 591 -36.32 16.46 7.80
N GLU A 592 -37.50 16.91 7.35
CA GLU A 592 -38.13 18.12 7.87
C GLU A 592 -38.55 18.00 9.34
N LYS A 593 -39.13 16.86 9.74
CA LYS A 593 -39.53 16.60 11.13
C LYS A 593 -38.35 16.57 12.09
N GLU A 594 -37.19 16.10 11.63
CA GLU A 594 -35.93 16.12 12.40
C GLU A 594 -35.25 17.50 12.40
N GLY A 595 -35.82 18.51 11.73
CA GLY A 595 -35.33 19.88 11.73
C GLY A 595 -34.11 20.12 10.85
N ILE A 596 -33.81 19.23 9.90
CA ILE A 596 -32.69 19.40 8.96
C ILE A 596 -33.18 20.21 7.76
N THR A 597 -32.52 21.35 7.50
CA THR A 597 -32.87 22.24 6.40
C THR A 597 -32.42 21.67 5.05
N PRO A 598 -33.34 21.44 4.09
CA PRO A 598 -33.02 21.01 2.73
C PRO A 598 -32.13 22.00 1.99
N ASP A 599 -31.30 21.51 1.06
CA ASP A 599 -30.45 22.32 0.19
C ASP A 599 -30.78 22.09 -1.30
N HIS A 600 -30.03 22.76 -2.17
CA HIS A 600 -30.10 22.58 -3.62
C HIS A 600 -29.94 21.11 -4.05
N VAL A 601 -29.14 20.33 -3.34
CA VAL A 601 -28.90 18.91 -3.68
C VAL A 601 -30.12 18.07 -3.31
N THR A 602 -30.77 18.34 -2.17
CA THR A 602 -32.02 17.68 -1.77
C THR A 602 -33.11 17.86 -2.82
N PHE A 603 -33.34 19.09 -3.29
CA PHE A 603 -34.39 19.40 -4.27
C PHE A 603 -34.10 18.79 -5.65
N LYS A 604 -32.84 18.74 -6.08
CA LYS A 604 -32.45 18.00 -7.29
C LYS A 604 -32.82 16.52 -7.18
N GLY A 605 -32.57 15.88 -6.03
CA GLY A 605 -32.94 14.48 -5.78
C GLY A 605 -34.46 14.24 -5.81
N LEU A 606 -35.25 15.17 -5.26
CA LEU A 606 -36.72 15.15 -5.31
C LEU A 606 -37.25 15.27 -6.73
N LEU A 607 -36.73 16.22 -7.52
CA LEU A 607 -37.14 16.39 -8.92
C LEU A 607 -36.77 15.17 -9.77
N GLN A 608 -35.63 14.54 -9.50
CA GLN A 608 -35.25 13.30 -10.17
C GLN A 608 -36.19 12.13 -9.79
N ALA A 609 -36.62 12.04 -8.53
CA ALA A 609 -37.65 11.08 -8.11
C ALA A 609 -38.99 11.32 -8.84
N CYS A 610 -39.43 12.58 -8.98
CA CYS A 610 -40.60 12.94 -9.78
C CYS A 610 -40.46 12.53 -11.24
N THR A 611 -39.25 12.68 -11.81
CA THR A 611 -38.91 12.29 -13.19
C THR A 611 -38.94 10.78 -13.39
N CYS A 612 -38.58 9.96 -12.39
CA CYS A 612 -38.67 8.51 -12.50
C CYS A 612 -40.12 7.99 -12.50
N GLU A 613 -41.03 8.67 -11.79
CA GLU A 613 -42.44 8.26 -11.63
C GLU A 613 -43.43 9.04 -12.51
N GLY A 614 -43.00 10.12 -13.17
CA GLY A 614 -43.86 10.95 -14.02
C GLY A 614 -44.82 11.86 -13.26
N ARG A 615 -44.50 12.22 -12.01
CA ARG A 615 -45.33 13.11 -11.18
C ARG A 615 -45.07 14.59 -11.47
N VAL A 616 -45.55 15.06 -12.62
CA VAL A 616 -45.31 16.42 -13.13
C VAL A 616 -45.78 17.52 -12.17
N GLU A 617 -46.99 17.38 -11.62
CA GLU A 617 -47.56 18.35 -10.67
C GLU A 617 -46.73 18.47 -9.38
N LEU A 618 -46.21 17.34 -8.89
CA LEU A 618 -45.39 17.29 -7.69
C LEU A 618 -44.01 17.93 -7.93
N GLY A 619 -43.42 17.73 -9.11
CA GLY A 619 -42.17 18.39 -9.51
C GLY A 619 -42.31 19.91 -9.55
N ARG A 620 -43.42 20.42 -10.11
CA ARG A 620 -43.74 21.86 -10.11
C ARG A 620 -43.86 22.42 -8.69
N LYS A 621 -44.62 21.73 -7.84
CA LYS A 621 -44.78 22.10 -6.42
C LYS A 621 -43.45 22.17 -5.68
N TYR A 622 -42.53 21.23 -5.90
CA TYR A 622 -41.23 21.26 -5.24
C TYR A 622 -40.33 22.39 -5.72
N LEU A 623 -40.39 22.78 -7.00
CA LEU A 623 -39.66 23.93 -7.52
C LEU A 623 -40.14 25.26 -6.92
N GLU A 624 -41.45 25.39 -6.69
CA GLU A 624 -42.07 26.54 -6.00
C GLU A 624 -41.69 26.55 -4.52
N VAL A 625 -41.88 25.43 -3.82
CA VAL A 625 -41.54 25.29 -2.39
C VAL A 625 -40.06 25.59 -2.11
N MET A 626 -39.16 25.16 -2.98
CA MET A 626 -37.73 25.46 -2.91
C MET A 626 -37.47 26.98 -2.83
N SER A 627 -38.18 27.75 -3.64
CA SER A 627 -38.04 29.21 -3.72
C SER A 627 -38.77 29.91 -2.57
N ASP A 628 -40.04 29.55 -2.34
CA ASP A 628 -40.94 30.28 -1.44
C ASP A 628 -40.70 29.98 0.04
N LYS A 629 -40.43 28.71 0.39
CA LYS A 629 -40.29 28.26 1.79
C LYS A 629 -38.84 28.30 2.26
N TYR A 630 -37.89 27.94 1.39
CA TYR A 630 -36.47 27.81 1.76
C TYR A 630 -35.58 28.93 1.22
N GLY A 631 -36.12 29.84 0.38
CA GLY A 631 -35.34 30.94 -0.20
C GLY A 631 -34.21 30.48 -1.11
N LEU A 632 -34.27 29.23 -1.61
CA LEU A 632 -33.25 28.67 -2.48
C LEU A 632 -33.55 29.02 -3.93
N VAL A 633 -32.67 29.79 -4.57
CA VAL A 633 -32.83 30.15 -5.99
C VAL A 633 -32.58 28.90 -6.85
N PRO A 634 -33.54 28.45 -7.68
CA PRO A 634 -33.34 27.26 -8.51
C PRO A 634 -32.12 27.41 -9.44
N SER A 635 -31.23 26.41 -9.40
CA SER A 635 -30.04 26.37 -10.26
C SER A 635 -30.38 25.78 -11.64
N VAL A 636 -29.46 25.92 -12.60
CA VAL A 636 -29.59 25.33 -13.95
C VAL A 636 -29.93 23.84 -13.91
N GLU A 637 -29.37 23.09 -12.95
CA GLU A 637 -29.64 21.66 -12.81
C GLU A 637 -31.11 21.34 -12.47
N HIS A 638 -31.77 22.19 -11.66
CA HIS A 638 -33.18 22.01 -11.32
C HIS A 638 -34.08 22.23 -12.55
N TYR A 639 -33.78 23.27 -13.35
CA TYR A 639 -34.48 23.53 -14.60
C TYR A 639 -34.28 22.40 -15.62
N VAL A 640 -33.06 21.85 -15.72
CA VAL A 640 -32.78 20.67 -16.56
C VAL A 640 -33.61 19.47 -16.13
N SER A 641 -33.74 19.20 -14.82
CA SER A 641 -34.59 18.11 -14.31
C SER A 641 -36.07 18.34 -14.62
N MET A 642 -36.56 19.58 -14.53
CA MET A 642 -37.95 19.91 -14.91
C MET A 642 -38.21 19.72 -16.42
N VAL A 643 -37.26 20.14 -17.25
CA VAL A 643 -37.32 19.94 -18.71
C VAL A 643 -37.34 18.45 -19.06
N GLU A 644 -36.54 17.64 -18.36
CA GLU A 644 -36.53 16.20 -18.50
C GLU A 644 -37.86 15.57 -18.07
N LEU A 645 -38.44 16.01 -16.95
CA LEU A 645 -39.75 15.59 -16.48
C LEU A 645 -40.87 15.90 -17.50
N TYR A 646 -40.91 17.10 -18.08
CA TYR A 646 -41.91 17.43 -19.10
C TYR A 646 -41.68 16.67 -20.41
N GLY A 647 -40.42 16.63 -20.87
CA GLY A 647 -40.04 16.01 -22.13
C GLY A 647 -40.23 14.49 -22.15
N GLN A 648 -39.76 13.78 -21.12
CA GLN A 648 -39.81 12.32 -21.04
C GLN A 648 -41.24 11.74 -21.01
N TYR A 649 -42.21 12.51 -20.53
CA TYR A 649 -43.62 12.12 -20.47
C TYR A 649 -44.48 12.80 -21.56
N GLY A 650 -43.87 13.53 -22.49
CA GLY A 650 -44.54 14.08 -23.66
C GLY A 650 -45.41 15.32 -23.40
N PHE A 651 -45.23 16.02 -22.28
CA PHE A 651 -45.93 17.27 -21.95
C PHE A 651 -45.30 18.47 -22.67
N MET A 652 -45.28 18.43 -24.00
CA MET A 652 -44.53 19.36 -24.84
C MET A 652 -45.11 20.79 -24.85
N GLU A 653 -46.43 20.95 -24.72
CA GLU A 653 -47.08 22.27 -24.58
C GLU A 653 -46.68 22.95 -23.27
N GLU A 654 -46.69 22.19 -22.17
CA GLU A 654 -46.24 22.69 -20.86
C GLU A 654 -44.73 22.96 -20.85
N LEU A 655 -43.93 22.16 -21.57
CA LEU A 655 -42.50 22.40 -21.74
C LEU A 655 -42.23 23.73 -22.47
N GLU A 656 -42.95 24.00 -23.57
CA GLU A 656 -42.82 25.27 -24.29
C GLU A 656 -43.21 26.47 -23.41
N TYR A 657 -44.29 26.34 -22.65
CA TYR A 657 -44.71 27.36 -21.68
C TYR A 657 -43.67 27.56 -20.57
N PHE A 658 -43.12 26.47 -20.04
CA PHE A 658 -42.09 26.51 -19.00
C PHE A 658 -40.83 27.22 -19.50
N LEU A 659 -40.33 26.88 -20.69
CA LEU A 659 -39.14 27.48 -21.30
C LEU A 659 -39.26 28.99 -21.50
N LYS A 660 -40.46 29.50 -21.83
CA LYS A 660 -40.71 30.95 -21.96
C LYS A 660 -40.63 31.70 -20.64
N ASN A 661 -40.82 31.01 -19.51
CA ASN A 661 -40.88 31.60 -18.18
C ASN A 661 -39.63 31.33 -17.32
N ILE A 662 -38.57 30.71 -17.87
CA ILE A 662 -37.32 30.47 -17.13
C ILE A 662 -36.57 31.81 -16.90
N PRO A 663 -36.27 32.21 -15.64
CA PRO A 663 -35.63 33.50 -15.34
C PRO A 663 -34.21 33.67 -15.90
N ILE A 664 -33.47 32.55 -16.05
CA ILE A 664 -32.06 32.52 -16.47
C ILE A 664 -31.94 32.44 -18.01
N GLY A 665 -33.06 32.25 -18.71
CA GLY A 665 -33.06 31.85 -20.12
C GLY A 665 -32.59 30.40 -20.33
N PRO A 666 -32.78 29.84 -21.53
CA PRO A 666 -32.42 28.46 -21.83
C PRO A 666 -30.90 28.31 -22.04
N THR A 667 -30.24 27.58 -21.15
CA THR A 667 -28.80 27.27 -21.22
C THR A 667 -28.53 26.10 -22.17
N VAL A 668 -27.27 25.91 -22.59
CA VAL A 668 -26.87 24.82 -23.51
C VAL A 668 -27.41 23.44 -23.08
N PRO A 669 -27.29 22.99 -21.80
CA PRO A 669 -27.83 21.70 -21.37
C PRO A 669 -29.36 21.58 -21.50
N ILE A 670 -30.09 22.68 -21.26
CA ILE A 670 -31.54 22.74 -21.41
C ILE A 670 -31.92 22.62 -22.89
N LEU A 671 -31.27 23.41 -23.75
CA LEU A 671 -31.53 23.44 -25.19
C LEU A 671 -31.24 22.08 -25.86
N THR A 672 -30.15 21.41 -25.46
CA THR A 672 -29.83 20.06 -25.97
C THR A 672 -30.93 19.06 -25.62
N LYS A 673 -31.38 18.99 -24.35
CA LYS A 673 -32.48 18.09 -23.97
C LYS A 673 -33.79 18.43 -24.69
N VAL A 674 -34.13 19.71 -24.82
CA VAL A 674 -35.34 20.16 -25.54
C VAL A 674 -35.27 19.75 -27.02
N PHE A 675 -34.11 19.87 -27.65
CA PHE A 675 -33.90 19.44 -29.03
C PHE A 675 -34.10 17.92 -29.19
N ASP A 676 -33.54 17.12 -28.27
CA ASP A 676 -33.68 15.66 -28.29
C ASP A 676 -35.13 15.22 -28.11
N PHE A 677 -35.85 15.78 -27.12
CA PHE A 677 -37.28 15.50 -26.93
C PHE A 677 -38.12 16.00 -28.09
N SER A 678 -37.82 17.17 -28.66
CA SER A 678 -38.54 17.69 -29.83
C SER A 678 -38.37 16.78 -31.05
N ARG A 679 -37.20 16.13 -31.20
CA ARG A 679 -36.97 15.11 -32.23
C ARG A 679 -37.74 13.82 -31.93
N GLN A 680 -37.73 13.36 -30.68
CA GLN A 680 -38.44 12.16 -30.25
C GLN A 680 -39.96 12.26 -30.46
N TYR A 681 -40.56 13.39 -30.08
CA TYR A 681 -42.01 13.63 -30.18
C TYR A 681 -42.44 14.35 -31.48
N LYS A 682 -41.51 14.59 -32.42
CA LYS A 682 -41.73 15.25 -33.72
C LYS A 682 -42.32 16.67 -33.63
N TRP A 683 -41.89 17.43 -32.62
CA TRP A 683 -42.29 18.82 -32.38
C TRP A 683 -41.38 19.80 -33.13
N VAL A 684 -41.67 20.00 -34.42
CA VAL A 684 -40.79 20.70 -35.37
C VAL A 684 -40.47 22.14 -34.96
N LYS A 685 -41.48 22.92 -34.52
CA LYS A 685 -41.30 24.34 -34.18
C LYS A 685 -40.35 24.55 -32.98
N LEU A 686 -40.50 23.74 -31.93
CA LEU A 686 -39.67 23.84 -30.72
C LEU A 686 -38.25 23.31 -30.98
N GLY A 687 -38.11 22.27 -31.80
CA GLY A 687 -36.81 21.74 -32.23
C GLY A 687 -35.99 22.73 -33.07
N GLN A 688 -36.63 23.40 -34.04
CA GLN A 688 -35.99 24.45 -34.85
C GLN A 688 -35.55 25.65 -33.99
N TRP A 689 -36.41 26.08 -33.06
CA TRP A 689 -36.06 27.14 -32.12
C TRP A 689 -34.86 26.75 -31.23
N ALA A 690 -34.80 25.52 -30.71
CA ALA A 690 -33.68 25.06 -29.90
C ALA A 690 -32.37 24.95 -30.71
N GLU A 691 -32.45 24.49 -31.97
CA GLU A 691 -31.32 24.43 -32.91
C GLU A 691 -30.76 25.82 -33.21
N ASP A 692 -31.61 26.79 -33.50
CA ASP A 692 -31.21 28.17 -33.76
C ASP A 692 -30.52 28.81 -32.55
N GLN A 693 -31.02 28.56 -31.34
CA GLN A 693 -30.41 29.06 -30.09
C GLN A 693 -29.06 28.38 -29.78
N LEU A 694 -28.94 27.07 -30.00
CA LEU A 694 -27.67 26.34 -29.84
C LEU A 694 -26.60 26.84 -30.82
N ASN A 695 -27.00 27.10 -32.07
CA ASN A 695 -26.10 27.60 -33.11
C ASN A 695 -25.62 29.04 -32.86
N GLN A 696 -26.44 29.88 -32.22
CA GLN A 696 -26.01 31.23 -31.80
C GLN A 696 -25.00 31.20 -30.63
N LEU A 697 -25.11 30.22 -29.74
CA LEU A 697 -24.25 30.09 -28.56
C LEU A 697 -22.89 29.42 -28.85
N ASN A 698 -22.75 28.69 -29.96
CA ASN A 698 -21.48 28.04 -30.34
C ASN A 698 -21.14 28.22 -31.85
N PRO A 699 -20.54 29.35 -32.26
CA PRO A 699 -20.32 29.69 -33.67
C PRO A 699 -19.27 28.84 -34.40
N MET A 700 -18.43 28.09 -33.68
CA MET A 700 -17.27 27.38 -34.25
C MET A 700 -17.63 25.99 -34.83
N VAL A 701 -18.75 25.38 -34.42
CA VAL A 701 -19.24 24.09 -34.93
C VAL A 701 -20.77 24.10 -34.92
N PRO A 702 -21.45 24.26 -36.08
CA PRO A 702 -22.91 24.24 -36.12
C PRO A 702 -23.49 22.86 -35.76
N PHE A 703 -24.54 22.82 -34.93
CA PHE A 703 -25.44 21.68 -34.87
C PHE A 703 -26.12 21.55 -36.23
N ARG A 704 -25.86 20.46 -36.95
CA ARG A 704 -26.49 20.16 -38.25
C ARG A 704 -27.48 19.02 -38.06
N SER A 705 -28.78 19.31 -38.08
CA SER A 705 -29.77 18.30 -38.40
C SER A 705 -29.86 18.12 -39.92
N SER A 706 -29.81 16.86 -40.36
CA SER A 706 -30.11 16.45 -41.72
C SER A 706 -31.59 16.69 -42.03
N THR A 707 -31.99 17.92 -42.33
CA THR A 707 -33.29 18.22 -42.94
C THR A 707 -33.17 19.32 -43.99
N SER A 708 -32.86 18.92 -45.22
CA SER A 708 -33.30 19.64 -46.41
C SER A 708 -33.76 18.63 -47.46
N THR A 709 -35.03 18.74 -47.81
CA THR A 709 -35.78 18.05 -48.86
C THR A 709 -35.01 17.90 -50.18
N SER A 710 -34.78 16.66 -50.63
CA SER A 710 -35.00 16.20 -52.02
C SER A 710 -34.37 14.81 -52.26
N THR A 711 -35.15 13.93 -52.91
CA THR A 711 -34.78 12.66 -53.57
C THR A 711 -34.30 11.49 -52.69
N THR A 712 -35.15 10.46 -52.67
CA THR A 712 -34.85 9.09 -52.26
C THR A 712 -33.63 8.54 -53.00
N HIS A 713 -32.48 8.54 -52.33
CA HIS A 713 -31.45 7.53 -52.52
C HIS A 713 -31.15 6.96 -51.13
N LEU A 714 -31.52 5.69 -50.90
CA LEU A 714 -31.09 4.96 -49.72
C LEU A 714 -29.55 4.87 -49.78
N MET A 715 -28.89 5.44 -48.77
CA MET A 715 -27.46 5.25 -48.57
C MET A 715 -27.21 3.80 -48.16
N PRO A 716 -26.23 3.09 -48.76
CA PRO A 716 -25.94 1.70 -48.43
C PRO A 716 -25.47 1.55 -46.98
N GLY A 717 -26.13 0.69 -46.21
CA GLY A 717 -25.75 0.33 -44.85
C GLY A 717 -24.66 -0.74 -44.83
N ARG A 718 -23.77 -0.68 -43.83
CA ARG A 718 -22.70 -1.68 -43.66
C ARG A 718 -22.95 -2.53 -42.43
N ILE A 719 -23.02 -3.85 -42.59
CA ILE A 719 -23.26 -4.81 -41.51
C ILE A 719 -21.94 -5.50 -41.18
N VAL A 720 -21.45 -5.34 -39.95
CA VAL A 720 -20.17 -5.91 -39.53
C VAL A 720 -20.39 -7.16 -38.69
N ILE A 721 -19.91 -8.31 -39.17
CA ILE A 721 -19.88 -9.57 -38.41
C ILE A 721 -18.49 -9.73 -37.81
N ALA A 722 -18.32 -9.45 -36.51
CA ALA A 722 -17.03 -9.51 -35.83
C ALA A 722 -16.80 -10.85 -35.14
N TYR A 723 -15.63 -11.47 -35.37
CA TYR A 723 -15.24 -12.72 -34.73
C TYR A 723 -13.74 -12.81 -34.42
N ASP A 724 -13.38 -13.73 -33.52
CA ASP A 724 -11.99 -13.98 -33.13
C ASP A 724 -11.30 -14.90 -34.16
N ALA A 725 -10.41 -14.31 -34.97
CA ALA A 725 -9.69 -15.01 -36.02
C ALA A 725 -8.51 -15.86 -35.51
N THR A 726 -8.20 -15.83 -34.20
CA THR A 726 -7.19 -16.71 -33.60
C THR A 726 -7.68 -18.15 -33.41
N LYS A 727 -9.00 -18.37 -33.50
CA LYS A 727 -9.61 -19.69 -33.47
C LYS A 727 -10.06 -20.07 -34.88
N ASP A 728 -9.95 -21.34 -35.23
CA ASP A 728 -10.45 -21.84 -36.51
C ASP A 728 -11.97 -22.03 -36.41
N ARG A 729 -12.71 -21.34 -37.29
CA ARG A 729 -14.17 -21.40 -37.35
C ARG A 729 -14.57 -22.55 -38.26
N ASN A 730 -15.63 -23.28 -37.92
CA ASN A 730 -16.11 -24.38 -38.74
C ASN A 730 -16.84 -23.83 -39.98
N VAL A 731 -16.65 -24.47 -41.14
CA VAL A 731 -17.07 -23.98 -42.47
C VAL A 731 -18.59 -23.70 -42.54
N TYR A 732 -19.39 -24.46 -41.80
CA TYR A 732 -20.86 -24.36 -41.79
C TYR A 732 -21.40 -23.18 -40.98
N GLU A 733 -20.71 -22.75 -39.92
CA GLU A 733 -21.23 -21.74 -38.99
C GLU A 733 -21.32 -20.34 -39.62
N SER A 734 -20.40 -20.00 -40.53
CA SER A 734 -20.42 -18.69 -41.21
C SER A 734 -21.53 -18.62 -42.27
N LYS A 735 -21.88 -19.75 -42.89
CA LYS A 735 -22.97 -19.87 -43.86
C LYS A 735 -24.32 -19.68 -43.17
N ASP A 736 -24.53 -20.36 -42.04
CA ASP A 736 -25.79 -20.30 -41.29
C ASP A 736 -26.05 -18.91 -40.69
N ILE A 737 -25.00 -18.21 -40.24
CA ILE A 737 -25.14 -16.84 -39.71
C ILE A 737 -25.55 -15.87 -40.81
N ILE A 738 -24.92 -15.92 -41.98
CA ILE A 738 -25.29 -15.04 -43.11
C ILE A 738 -26.71 -15.38 -43.59
N TYR A 739 -27.08 -16.66 -43.63
CA TYR A 739 -28.45 -17.09 -43.91
C TYR A 739 -29.46 -16.53 -42.89
N ASN A 740 -29.15 -16.59 -41.59
CA ASN A 740 -30.03 -16.07 -40.53
C ASN A 740 -30.15 -14.54 -40.53
N ILE A 741 -29.13 -13.81 -40.98
CA ILE A 741 -29.22 -12.36 -41.20
C ILE A 741 -30.09 -12.08 -42.45
N ARG A 742 -29.97 -12.89 -43.51
CA ARG A 742 -30.76 -12.76 -44.76
C ARG A 742 -32.25 -13.06 -44.57
N MET A 743 -32.61 -14.06 -43.76
CA MET A 743 -34.01 -14.40 -43.46
C MET A 743 -34.72 -13.35 -42.60
N ARG A 744 -34.02 -12.27 -42.22
CA ARG A 744 -34.54 -11.15 -41.43
C ARG A 744 -34.66 -9.91 -42.30
N ASP A 745 -35.88 -9.61 -42.73
CA ASP A 745 -36.21 -8.44 -43.56
C ASP A 745 -35.90 -7.08 -42.87
N ASP A 746 -35.61 -7.06 -41.56
CA ASP A 746 -35.28 -5.86 -40.78
C ASP A 746 -33.78 -5.52 -40.74
N MET A 747 -32.90 -6.42 -41.20
CA MET A 747 -31.45 -6.29 -41.06
C MET A 747 -30.71 -5.91 -42.36
N ILE A 748 -31.17 -6.31 -43.54
CA ILE A 748 -30.48 -6.13 -44.84
C ILE A 748 -31.38 -5.41 -45.85
N GLN A 749 -30.82 -4.44 -46.58
CA GLN A 749 -31.43 -3.77 -47.75
C GLN A 749 -30.66 -4.10 -49.04
N GLU A 750 -31.29 -3.95 -50.22
CA GLU A 750 -30.78 -4.35 -51.57
C GLU A 750 -29.47 -3.67 -52.04
N VAL A 751 -28.86 -2.79 -51.21
CA VAL A 751 -27.59 -2.10 -51.48
C VAL A 751 -26.58 -2.22 -50.32
N ASP A 752 -26.89 -3.00 -49.29
CA ASP A 752 -26.04 -3.13 -48.11
C ASP A 752 -24.77 -3.95 -48.39
N THR A 753 -23.71 -3.69 -47.62
CA THR A 753 -22.47 -4.47 -47.66
C THR A 753 -22.26 -5.21 -46.34
N ILE A 754 -22.10 -6.53 -46.40
CA ILE A 754 -21.78 -7.36 -45.24
C ILE A 754 -20.26 -7.48 -45.13
N THR A 755 -19.70 -6.90 -44.07
CA THR A 755 -18.28 -7.00 -43.74
C THR A 755 -18.04 -8.08 -42.69
N VAL A 756 -17.39 -9.17 -43.08
CA VAL A 756 -16.94 -10.23 -42.17
C VAL A 756 -15.58 -9.83 -41.60
N LEU A 757 -15.56 -9.39 -40.34
CA LEU A 757 -14.40 -8.85 -39.63
C LEU A 757 -13.74 -9.90 -38.72
N GLY A 758 -12.58 -10.40 -39.13
CA GLY A 758 -11.75 -11.30 -38.31
C GLY A 758 -10.64 -10.53 -37.58
N VAL A 759 -10.65 -10.54 -36.24
CA VAL A 759 -9.57 -9.89 -35.45
C VAL A 759 -8.58 -10.92 -34.93
N MET A 760 -7.31 -10.76 -35.29
CA MET A 760 -6.22 -11.65 -34.90
C MET A 760 -5.35 -10.97 -33.84
N HIS A 761 -5.53 -11.37 -32.58
CA HIS A 761 -4.83 -10.79 -31.42
C HIS A 761 -3.63 -11.62 -30.93
N ARG A 762 -3.38 -12.77 -31.57
CA ARG A 762 -2.21 -13.66 -31.39
C ARG A 762 -1.77 -14.17 -32.75
N ALA A 763 -0.46 -14.23 -33.00
CA ALA A 763 0.09 -14.79 -34.24
C ALA A 763 0.92 -16.05 -33.94
N LEU A 764 1.01 -16.98 -34.89
CA LEU A 764 1.88 -18.14 -34.74
C LEU A 764 3.28 -17.78 -35.24
N HIS A 765 4.30 -18.03 -34.43
CA HIS A 765 5.67 -17.92 -34.90
C HIS A 765 5.96 -19.01 -35.97
N PRO A 766 6.83 -18.78 -36.96
CA PRO A 766 7.27 -19.82 -37.91
C PRO A 766 7.84 -21.09 -37.25
N MET A 767 8.23 -21.01 -35.98
CA MET A 767 8.73 -22.12 -35.16
C MET A 767 7.69 -22.69 -34.16
N GLY A 768 6.41 -22.37 -34.31
CA GLY A 768 5.31 -23.07 -33.64
C GLY A 768 4.78 -22.49 -32.32
N PHE A 769 5.45 -21.51 -31.70
CA PHE A 769 4.96 -20.87 -30.46
C PHE A 769 4.03 -19.68 -30.70
N GLN A 770 3.12 -19.41 -29.75
CA GLN A 770 2.18 -18.28 -29.83
C GLN A 770 2.88 -16.97 -29.45
N MET A 771 2.83 -15.99 -30.35
CA MET A 771 3.40 -14.67 -30.14
C MET A 771 2.29 -13.67 -29.82
N GLN A 772 2.43 -12.97 -28.69
CA GLN A 772 1.51 -11.91 -28.28
C GLN A 772 1.89 -10.60 -28.98
N ILE A 773 0.89 -9.88 -29.50
CA ILE A 773 1.10 -8.65 -30.25
C ILE A 773 1.33 -7.50 -29.25
N GLY A 774 2.59 -7.16 -28.95
CA GLY A 774 2.99 -5.96 -28.17
C GLY A 774 4.43 -5.89 -27.65
N SER A 775 5.07 -4.71 -27.80
CA SER A 775 6.42 -4.23 -27.42
C SER A 775 7.49 -4.18 -28.54
N ASP A 776 8.34 -3.15 -28.47
CA ASP A 776 9.10 -2.52 -29.56
C ASP A 776 10.32 -3.31 -30.08
N SER A 777 10.10 -4.51 -30.63
CA SER A 777 11.18 -5.29 -31.27
C SER A 777 10.71 -6.26 -32.36
N PHE A 778 9.91 -5.77 -33.32
CA PHE A 778 9.56 -6.57 -34.52
C PHE A 778 10.56 -6.32 -35.66
N ASN A 779 11.46 -7.28 -35.90
CA ASN A 779 12.28 -7.33 -37.12
C ASN A 779 11.42 -7.73 -38.35
N GLY A 780 11.81 -7.25 -39.55
CA GLY A 780 11.01 -7.35 -40.79
C GLY A 780 10.60 -8.76 -41.23
N THR A 781 11.31 -9.82 -40.79
CA THR A 781 10.96 -11.23 -41.05
C THR A 781 9.69 -11.68 -40.32
N HIS A 782 9.44 -11.22 -39.10
CA HIS A 782 8.22 -11.55 -38.34
C HIS A 782 6.97 -10.91 -38.95
N ILE A 783 7.10 -9.69 -39.47
CA ILE A 783 6.01 -9.00 -40.16
C ILE A 783 5.63 -9.75 -41.45
N ARG A 784 6.61 -10.29 -42.19
CA ARG A 784 6.34 -11.08 -43.41
C ARG A 784 5.56 -12.36 -43.12
N ALA A 785 5.92 -13.10 -42.06
CA ALA A 785 5.21 -14.31 -41.64
C ALA A 785 3.76 -14.01 -41.19
N ILE A 786 3.55 -12.91 -40.46
CA ILE A 786 2.21 -12.46 -40.06
C ILE A 786 1.38 -12.08 -41.29
N LYS A 787 1.95 -11.34 -42.25
CA LYS A 787 1.27 -10.97 -43.50
C LYS A 787 0.86 -12.19 -44.32
N GLU A 788 1.73 -13.20 -44.42
CA GLU A 788 1.44 -14.44 -45.14
C GLU A 788 0.36 -15.28 -44.46
N GLN A 789 0.40 -15.40 -43.12
CA GLN A 789 -0.64 -16.09 -42.35
C GLN A 789 -2.01 -15.41 -42.50
N VAL A 790 -2.05 -14.07 -42.46
CA VAL A 790 -3.28 -13.29 -42.71
C VAL A 790 -3.77 -13.49 -44.14
N SER A 791 -2.90 -13.43 -45.14
CA SER A 791 -3.29 -13.65 -46.54
C SER A 791 -3.92 -15.02 -46.75
N ARG A 792 -3.32 -16.10 -46.21
CA ARG A 792 -3.88 -17.46 -46.28
C ARG A 792 -5.26 -17.56 -45.63
N LYS A 793 -5.47 -16.91 -44.47
CA LYS A 793 -6.78 -16.88 -43.79
C LYS A 793 -7.82 -16.06 -44.56
N VAL A 794 -7.42 -14.94 -45.17
CA VAL A 794 -8.29 -14.12 -46.03
C VAL A 794 -8.70 -14.92 -47.26
N ASP A 795 -7.76 -15.55 -47.98
CA ASP A 795 -8.05 -16.33 -49.18
C ASP A 795 -8.90 -17.56 -48.86
N ALA A 796 -8.66 -18.24 -47.73
CA ALA A 796 -9.53 -19.32 -47.26
C ALA A 796 -10.95 -18.83 -46.95
N CYS A 797 -11.10 -17.66 -46.31
CA CYS A 797 -12.40 -17.08 -45.98
C CYS A 797 -13.16 -16.58 -47.22
N VAL A 798 -12.46 -15.98 -48.18
CA VAL A 798 -13.03 -15.61 -49.49
C VAL A 798 -13.49 -16.85 -50.26
N GLY A 799 -12.69 -17.92 -50.28
CA GLY A 799 -13.09 -19.20 -50.89
C GLY A 799 -14.32 -19.83 -50.23
N MET A 800 -14.43 -19.75 -48.91
CA MET A 800 -15.61 -20.25 -48.17
C MET A 800 -16.88 -19.43 -48.42
N LEU A 801 -16.76 -18.12 -48.63
CA LEU A 801 -17.90 -17.21 -48.79
C LEU A 801 -18.33 -16.98 -50.24
N HIS A 802 -17.68 -17.62 -51.21
CA HIS A 802 -17.97 -17.44 -52.64
C HIS A 802 -19.44 -17.78 -52.99
N HIS A 803 -19.95 -18.90 -52.52
CA HIS A 803 -21.33 -19.31 -52.76
C HIS A 803 -22.36 -18.38 -52.08
N ASN A 804 -22.02 -17.83 -50.89
CA ASN A 804 -22.87 -16.83 -50.24
C ASN A 804 -22.85 -15.50 -50.99
N ALA A 805 -21.72 -15.14 -51.61
CA ALA A 805 -21.60 -13.94 -52.43
C ALA A 805 -22.39 -14.07 -53.74
N GLU A 806 -22.44 -15.25 -54.36
CA GLU A 806 -23.32 -15.53 -55.50
C GLU A 806 -24.80 -15.36 -55.11
N GLU A 807 -25.23 -15.98 -53.99
CA GLU A 807 -26.62 -15.87 -53.51
C GLU A 807 -27.01 -14.45 -53.05
N CYS A 808 -26.06 -13.66 -52.53
CA CYS A 808 -26.27 -12.26 -52.12
C CYS A 808 -26.16 -11.29 -53.31
N GLY A 809 -25.37 -11.63 -54.33
CA GLY A 809 -25.19 -10.85 -55.56
C GLY A 809 -26.48 -10.74 -56.37
N ASP A 810 -27.33 -11.78 -56.36
CA ASP A 810 -28.67 -11.75 -56.96
C ASP A 810 -29.61 -10.71 -56.33
N HIS A 811 -29.27 -10.19 -55.13
CA HIS A 811 -30.06 -9.21 -54.36
C HIS A 811 -29.31 -7.87 -54.14
N GLY A 812 -28.19 -7.64 -54.85
CA GLY A 812 -27.42 -6.39 -54.77
C GLY A 812 -26.56 -6.20 -53.52
N VAL A 813 -26.41 -7.22 -52.67
CA VAL A 813 -25.65 -7.17 -51.41
C VAL A 813 -24.22 -7.67 -51.61
N ALA A 814 -23.23 -6.83 -51.34
CA ALA A 814 -21.81 -7.17 -51.46
C ALA A 814 -21.25 -7.79 -50.17
N ILE A 815 -20.41 -8.82 -50.28
CA ILE A 815 -19.69 -9.41 -49.14
C ILE A 815 -18.21 -9.02 -49.18
N GLU A 816 -17.76 -8.38 -48.11
CA GLU A 816 -16.36 -8.01 -47.89
C GLU A 816 -15.77 -8.81 -46.73
N VAL A 817 -14.57 -9.35 -46.92
CA VAL A 817 -13.80 -10.01 -45.86
C VAL A 817 -12.67 -9.10 -45.43
N LYS A 818 -12.64 -8.74 -44.13
CA LYS A 818 -11.59 -7.90 -43.54
C LYS A 818 -10.93 -8.59 -42.37
N PHE A 819 -9.60 -8.74 -42.41
CA PHE A 819 -8.81 -9.24 -41.29
C PHE A 819 -7.92 -8.14 -40.73
N VAL A 820 -7.92 -8.00 -39.41
CA VAL A 820 -7.13 -6.99 -38.70
C VAL A 820 -6.28 -7.64 -37.63
N VAL A 821 -4.99 -7.31 -37.62
CA VAL A 821 -4.01 -7.76 -36.64
C VAL A 821 -3.74 -6.65 -35.64
N GLY A 822 -4.14 -6.87 -34.38
CA GLY A 822 -3.98 -5.86 -33.34
C GLY A 822 -4.41 -6.34 -31.96
N ALA A 823 -3.98 -5.60 -30.94
CA ALA A 823 -4.29 -5.90 -29.54
C ALA A 823 -4.54 -4.62 -28.73
N PRO A 824 -5.43 -4.67 -27.72
CA PRO A 824 -6.34 -5.77 -27.39
C PRO A 824 -7.51 -5.88 -28.38
N MET A 825 -7.99 -7.11 -28.63
CA MET A 825 -9.03 -7.44 -29.63
C MET A 825 -10.27 -6.53 -29.55
N LYS A 826 -10.75 -6.28 -28.33
CA LYS A 826 -11.91 -5.41 -28.08
C LYS A 826 -11.78 -3.98 -28.61
N ASN A 827 -10.60 -3.40 -28.49
CA ASN A 827 -10.34 -2.04 -28.98
C ASN A 827 -10.28 -2.02 -30.50
N VAL A 828 -9.71 -3.07 -31.11
CA VAL A 828 -9.64 -3.23 -32.57
C VAL A 828 -11.04 -3.34 -33.17
N VAL A 829 -11.92 -4.15 -32.60
CA VAL A 829 -13.32 -4.28 -33.05
C VAL A 829 -14.03 -2.93 -32.99
N VAL A 830 -13.95 -2.20 -31.87
CA VAL A 830 -14.60 -0.88 -31.73
C VAL A 830 -14.05 0.14 -32.72
N HIS A 831 -12.72 0.22 -32.86
CA HIS A 831 -12.08 1.12 -33.81
C HIS A 831 -12.49 0.83 -35.26
N GLU A 832 -12.54 -0.45 -35.64
CA GLU A 832 -12.89 -0.85 -37.01
C GLU A 832 -14.39 -0.68 -37.30
N VAL A 833 -15.25 -0.91 -36.30
CA VAL A 833 -16.69 -0.61 -36.39
C VAL A 833 -16.92 0.89 -36.57
N ALA A 834 -16.19 1.73 -35.83
CA ALA A 834 -16.26 3.18 -35.97
C ALA A 834 -15.74 3.65 -37.34
N ALA A 835 -14.65 3.06 -37.84
CA ALA A 835 -14.07 3.38 -39.15
C ALA A 835 -14.95 2.94 -40.33
N SER A 836 -15.74 1.89 -40.16
CA SER A 836 -16.60 1.31 -41.20
C SER A 836 -18.01 1.88 -41.25
N ASN A 837 -18.36 2.79 -40.33
CA ASN A 837 -19.66 3.44 -40.18
C ASN A 837 -20.83 2.43 -40.19
N ALA A 838 -20.67 1.34 -39.42
CA ALA A 838 -21.58 0.20 -39.45
C ALA A 838 -23.00 0.55 -38.95
N THR A 839 -24.02 0.03 -39.63
CA THR A 839 -25.44 0.13 -39.24
C THR A 839 -25.79 -0.93 -38.19
N TRP A 840 -25.27 -2.14 -38.38
CA TRP A 840 -25.41 -3.29 -37.49
C TRP A 840 -24.04 -3.91 -37.20
N VAL A 841 -23.83 -4.30 -35.94
CA VAL A 841 -22.71 -5.15 -35.53
C VAL A 841 -23.25 -6.46 -34.96
N VAL A 842 -22.81 -7.56 -35.55
CA VAL A 842 -23.11 -8.92 -35.10
C VAL A 842 -21.85 -9.49 -34.44
N LEU A 843 -21.91 -9.72 -33.13
CA LEU A 843 -20.80 -10.30 -32.37
C LEU A 843 -20.91 -11.82 -32.35
N ASP A 844 -19.79 -12.49 -32.65
CA ASP A 844 -19.70 -13.95 -32.51
C ASP A 844 -19.75 -14.40 -31.02
N ARG A 845 -20.17 -15.65 -30.78
CA ARG A 845 -20.31 -16.26 -29.44
C ARG A 845 -19.06 -16.10 -28.55
N GLN A 846 -17.86 -16.09 -29.15
CA GLN A 846 -16.61 -15.96 -28.41
C GLN A 846 -16.38 -14.55 -27.84
N LEU A 847 -16.97 -13.52 -28.46
CA LEU A 847 -16.91 -12.13 -28.02
C LEU A 847 -17.89 -11.83 -26.87
N ARG A 848 -18.75 -12.80 -26.49
CA ARG A 848 -19.70 -12.70 -25.37
C ARG A 848 -19.04 -12.39 -24.03
N LYS A 849 -17.78 -12.79 -23.83
CA LYS A 849 -17.01 -12.52 -22.60
C LYS A 849 -16.87 -11.02 -22.31
N GLU A 850 -16.84 -10.20 -23.35
CA GLU A 850 -16.63 -8.75 -23.27
C GLU A 850 -17.89 -7.97 -23.71
N LEU A 851 -19.07 -8.59 -23.67
CA LEU A 851 -20.32 -8.01 -24.17
C LEU A 851 -20.64 -6.65 -23.56
N ARG A 852 -20.37 -6.46 -22.25
CA ARG A 852 -20.57 -5.17 -21.56
C ARG A 852 -19.70 -4.06 -22.14
N PHE A 853 -18.49 -4.39 -22.59
CA PHE A 853 -17.58 -3.43 -23.23
C PHE A 853 -18.11 -3.00 -24.59
N TYR A 854 -18.50 -3.96 -25.44
CA TYR A 854 -19.05 -3.66 -26.77
C TYR A 854 -20.37 -2.89 -26.69
N HIS A 855 -21.25 -3.27 -25.76
CA HIS A 855 -22.52 -2.57 -25.53
C HIS A 855 -22.32 -1.10 -25.13
N LYS A 856 -21.23 -0.78 -24.41
CA LYS A 856 -20.91 0.60 -23.99
C LYS A 856 -20.25 1.44 -25.09
N HIS A 857 -19.40 0.85 -25.94
CA HIS A 857 -18.51 1.59 -26.84
C HIS A 857 -18.90 1.53 -28.32
N ILE A 858 -19.75 0.59 -28.74
CA ILE A 858 -20.31 0.57 -30.09
C ILE A 858 -21.56 1.45 -30.08
N PRO A 859 -21.70 2.45 -30.96
CA PRO A 859 -22.85 3.36 -30.97
C PRO A 859 -24.03 2.87 -31.84
N CYS A 860 -23.83 1.89 -32.73
CA CYS A 860 -24.83 1.39 -33.68
C CYS A 860 -25.66 0.20 -33.16
N LYS A 861 -26.57 -0.35 -33.99
CA LYS A 861 -27.39 -1.52 -33.60
C LYS A 861 -26.50 -2.75 -33.35
N LEU A 862 -26.82 -3.54 -32.33
CA LEU A 862 -25.96 -4.62 -31.83
C LEU A 862 -26.75 -5.93 -31.68
N ALA A 863 -26.21 -7.02 -32.24
CA ALA A 863 -26.73 -8.37 -32.10
C ALA A 863 -25.63 -9.36 -31.68
N LEU A 864 -26.02 -10.47 -31.07
CA LEU A 864 -25.14 -11.55 -30.62
C LEU A 864 -25.58 -12.89 -31.22
N VAL A 865 -24.62 -13.67 -31.70
CA VAL A 865 -24.86 -15.05 -32.14
C VAL A 865 -24.96 -15.96 -30.91
N LEU A 866 -26.09 -16.64 -30.75
CA LEU A 866 -26.35 -17.62 -29.71
C LEU A 866 -25.73 -19.00 -30.05
N ASP A 867 -25.68 -19.91 -29.08
CA ASP A 867 -25.06 -21.23 -29.25
C ASP A 867 -25.76 -22.12 -30.31
N ASN A 868 -27.03 -21.83 -30.62
CA ASN A 868 -27.82 -22.45 -31.68
C ASN A 868 -27.70 -21.72 -33.04
N LEU A 869 -26.74 -20.81 -33.20
CA LEU A 869 -26.50 -19.97 -34.38
C LEU A 869 -27.63 -18.98 -34.73
N SER A 870 -28.65 -18.84 -33.88
CA SER A 870 -29.66 -17.78 -34.01
C SER A 870 -29.15 -16.44 -33.47
N LEU A 871 -29.79 -15.34 -33.88
CA LEU A 871 -29.38 -13.98 -33.55
C LEU A 871 -30.25 -13.37 -32.44
N ASP A 872 -29.63 -13.01 -31.33
CA ASP A 872 -30.24 -12.26 -30.23
C ASP A 872 -29.97 -10.76 -30.39
N ILE A 873 -31.04 -9.95 -30.44
CA ILE A 873 -30.92 -8.49 -30.63
C ILE A 873 -30.69 -7.85 -29.26
N LEU A 874 -29.46 -7.42 -29.02
CA LEU A 874 -29.09 -6.78 -27.76
C LEU A 874 -29.50 -5.31 -27.72
N ARG A 875 -29.40 -4.61 -28.86
CA ARG A 875 -29.78 -3.21 -28.98
C ARG A 875 -30.25 -2.86 -30.40
N PRO A 876 -31.53 -2.51 -30.60
CA PRO A 876 -32.08 -2.14 -31.91
C PRO A 876 -31.97 -0.64 -32.26
N TYR A 877 -31.39 0.20 -31.39
CA TYR A 877 -31.28 1.66 -31.55
C TYR A 877 -29.84 2.18 -31.38
N TYR A 878 -29.60 3.43 -31.79
CA TYR A 878 -28.29 4.11 -31.65
C TYR A 878 -28.08 4.69 -30.24
N SER A 879 -26.84 4.73 -29.76
CA SER A 879 -26.46 5.25 -28.43
C SER A 879 -25.72 6.59 -28.53
N GLU A 880 -26.11 7.57 -27.71
CA GLU A 880 -25.58 8.95 -27.68
C GLU A 880 -24.22 9.12 -26.97
N LYS A 881 -23.67 8.08 -26.35
CA LYS A 881 -22.39 8.16 -25.62
C LYS A 881 -21.21 8.23 -26.61
N ALA A 882 -20.49 9.36 -26.57
CA ALA A 882 -19.31 9.63 -27.38
C ALA A 882 -18.31 8.45 -27.36
N THR A 883 -17.91 7.99 -28.54
CA THR A 883 -16.80 7.05 -28.72
C THR A 883 -15.53 7.71 -28.19
N VAL A 884 -15.03 7.22 -27.05
CA VAL A 884 -13.68 7.55 -26.58
C VAL A 884 -12.70 7.20 -27.70
N ASN A 885 -11.80 8.12 -28.05
CA ASN A 885 -10.67 7.86 -28.96
C ASN A 885 -9.75 6.82 -28.28
N ILE A 886 -10.08 5.55 -28.47
CA ILE A 886 -9.26 4.43 -28.05
C ILE A 886 -8.29 4.19 -29.20
N GLU A 887 -7.00 4.48 -29.03
CA GLU A 887 -5.98 4.12 -30.02
C GLU A 887 -5.63 2.62 -29.87
N PRO A 888 -6.08 1.72 -30.77
CA PRO A 888 -5.57 0.35 -30.79
C PRO A 888 -4.16 0.31 -31.37
N LYS A 889 -3.34 -0.64 -30.92
CA LYS A 889 -2.08 -0.97 -31.62
C LYS A 889 -2.41 -1.85 -32.83
N LEU A 890 -2.65 -1.20 -33.97
CA LEU A 890 -2.87 -1.84 -35.28
C LEU A 890 -1.53 -2.13 -35.94
N LEU A 891 -1.29 -3.39 -36.31
CA LEU A 891 -0.02 -3.84 -36.89
C LEU A 891 -0.14 -4.09 -38.39
N TYR A 892 -1.28 -4.61 -38.85
CA TYR A 892 -1.56 -4.93 -40.24
C TYR A 892 -3.07 -5.14 -40.47
N SER A 893 -3.61 -4.69 -41.61
CA SER A 893 -5.00 -4.94 -42.02
C SER A 893 -5.08 -5.29 -43.51
N VAL A 894 -5.98 -6.21 -43.87
CA VAL A 894 -6.26 -6.61 -45.26
C VAL A 894 -7.76 -6.72 -45.45
N SER A 895 -8.28 -6.11 -46.51
CA SER A 895 -9.67 -6.21 -46.95
C SER A 895 -9.72 -6.73 -48.38
N LYS A 896 -10.59 -7.71 -48.66
CA LYS A 896 -10.82 -8.28 -49.99
C LYS A 896 -12.31 -8.48 -50.20
N ILE A 897 -12.83 -7.97 -51.31
CA ILE A 897 -14.22 -8.21 -51.75
C ILE A 897 -14.27 -9.61 -52.36
N VAL A 898 -15.32 -10.37 -52.06
CA VAL A 898 -15.53 -11.69 -52.66
C VAL A 898 -15.99 -11.52 -54.11
N PRO A 899 -15.22 -11.97 -55.12
CA PRO A 899 -15.54 -11.73 -56.53
C PRO A 899 -16.75 -12.57 -56.98
N LEU A 900 -17.61 -11.98 -57.82
CA LEU A 900 -18.68 -12.67 -58.53
C LEU A 900 -18.13 -13.23 -59.85
N LEU A 901 -18.29 -14.53 -60.11
CA LEU A 901 -17.88 -15.13 -61.38
C LEU A 901 -18.87 -14.70 -62.50
N PRO A 902 -18.39 -14.24 -63.67
CA PRO A 902 -19.26 -14.01 -64.83
C PRO A 902 -19.81 -15.34 -65.35
N SER A 903 -21.12 -15.42 -65.52
CA SER A 903 -21.78 -16.49 -66.26
C SER A 903 -21.45 -16.35 -67.75
N HIS A 904 -20.70 -17.31 -68.32
CA HIS A 904 -20.86 -17.89 -69.67
C HIS A 904 -19.62 -18.73 -70.06
N TYR A 905 -19.87 -20.02 -70.40
CA TYR A 905 -19.24 -20.90 -71.41
C TYR A 905 -17.80 -20.54 -71.89
N ASN A 906 -16.83 -21.46 -72.03
CA ASN A 906 -16.94 -22.66 -72.84
C ASN A 906 -15.70 -23.57 -72.70
N GLU A 907 -15.91 -24.79 -73.14
CA GLU A 907 -15.03 -25.96 -73.15
C GLU A 907 -13.76 -25.82 -74.02
N ASN A 908 -12.88 -26.81 -73.85
CA ASN A 908 -11.87 -27.33 -74.79
C ASN A 908 -10.44 -26.79 -74.66
N ASN A 909 -9.60 -27.50 -73.88
CA ASN A 909 -8.70 -28.50 -74.45
C ASN A 909 -7.78 -29.15 -73.39
N GLU A 910 -8.19 -30.34 -72.98
CA GLU A 910 -7.42 -31.60 -72.98
C GLU A 910 -5.89 -31.63 -72.74
N LYS A 911 -5.57 -32.49 -71.75
CA LYS A 911 -4.62 -33.62 -71.76
C LYS A 911 -3.24 -33.45 -71.10
N SER A 912 -3.09 -34.07 -69.92
CA SER A 912 -2.45 -35.41 -69.78
C SER A 912 -2.60 -35.93 -68.32
N PHE A 913 -3.35 -37.02 -68.08
CA PHE A 913 -2.90 -38.43 -67.88
C PHE A 913 -2.03 -38.60 -66.61
N ILE A 914 -2.31 -39.43 -65.58
CA ILE A 914 -2.88 -40.79 -65.47
C ILE A 914 -3.43 -41.06 -64.03
N SER A 915 -4.76 -41.22 -63.85
CA SER A 915 -5.54 -42.45 -63.49
C SER A 915 -5.05 -43.46 -62.39
N PRO A 916 -5.89 -44.36 -61.77
CA PRO A 916 -7.37 -44.37 -61.66
C PRO A 916 -8.04 -45.18 -60.48
N ILE A 917 -9.39 -45.37 -60.59
CA ILE A 917 -10.28 -46.51 -60.18
C ILE A 917 -10.76 -46.54 -58.71
N HIS A 918 -12.03 -46.75 -58.35
CA HIS A 918 -13.33 -46.74 -59.06
C HIS A 918 -14.48 -46.91 -58.02
N GLN A 919 -15.59 -46.20 -58.28
CA GLN A 919 -17.00 -46.67 -58.34
C GLN A 919 -17.60 -47.47 -57.16
N ALA A 920 -18.66 -46.95 -56.53
CA ALA A 920 -20.10 -47.08 -56.87
C ALA A 920 -20.74 -48.01 -55.80
N SER A 921 -21.99 -47.91 -55.33
CA SER A 921 -23.22 -47.23 -55.73
C SER A 921 -24.24 -47.37 -54.57
N THR A 922 -25.37 -46.65 -54.67
CA THR A 922 -26.73 -46.96 -54.13
C THR A 922 -27.02 -46.91 -52.61
N SER A 923 -27.83 -45.89 -52.22
CA SER A 923 -29.10 -45.84 -51.42
C SER A 923 -29.54 -47.03 -50.52
N PRO A 924 -30.59 -46.91 -49.65
CA PRO A 924 -31.21 -45.74 -48.97
C PRO A 924 -31.55 -46.01 -47.46
N ARG A 925 -32.21 -45.03 -46.80
CA ARG A 925 -33.36 -45.14 -45.84
C ARG A 925 -33.33 -46.22 -44.72
N LEU A 926 -33.74 -45.96 -43.47
CA LEU A 926 -35.11 -45.66 -43.01
C LEU A 926 -35.06 -45.66 -41.46
N GLU A 927 -35.90 -44.81 -40.84
CA GLU A 927 -36.67 -45.07 -39.60
C GLU A 927 -35.93 -45.41 -38.28
N SER A 928 -36.43 -45.13 -37.08
CA SER A 928 -37.67 -44.53 -36.58
C SER A 928 -37.51 -44.45 -35.05
N SER A 929 -38.14 -43.43 -34.44
CA SER A 929 -39.09 -43.59 -33.32
C SER A 929 -38.63 -44.24 -32.00
N VAL A 930 -39.17 -43.97 -30.82
CA VAL A 930 -40.24 -43.13 -30.28
C VAL A 930 -40.07 -43.32 -28.77
N ALA A 931 -40.14 -42.24 -27.97
CA ALA A 931 -40.96 -42.06 -26.76
C ALA A 931 -40.75 -43.08 -25.61
N SER A 932 -40.96 -42.80 -24.33
CA SER A 932 -41.71 -41.78 -23.58
C SER A 932 -41.40 -42.05 -22.10
N LYS A 933 -41.55 -41.01 -21.27
CA LYS A 933 -42.24 -40.95 -19.95
C LYS A 933 -42.30 -42.27 -19.12
N SER A 934 -42.03 -42.31 -17.82
CA SER A 934 -42.36 -41.39 -16.72
C SER A 934 -41.88 -41.98 -15.37
N LYS A 935 -41.74 -41.10 -14.37
CA LYS A 935 -42.00 -41.24 -12.91
C LYS A 935 -42.41 -42.64 -12.40
N GLU A 936 -41.95 -43.15 -11.25
CA GLU A 936 -42.06 -42.57 -9.89
C GLU A 936 -41.27 -43.40 -8.84
N GLN A 937 -41.03 -42.77 -7.68
CA GLN A 937 -40.63 -43.22 -6.31
C GLN A 937 -40.81 -44.72 -5.94
N SER A 938 -40.10 -45.38 -5.00
CA SER A 938 -39.12 -45.04 -3.94
C SER A 938 -38.70 -46.33 -3.16
N LEU A 939 -37.54 -46.31 -2.46
CA LEU A 939 -37.07 -47.20 -1.35
C LEU A 939 -36.68 -48.64 -1.77
N LEU A 940 -35.57 -49.29 -1.38
CA LEU A 940 -34.59 -49.17 -0.30
C LEU A 940 -33.32 -49.95 -0.74
N MET A 941 -32.16 -49.46 -0.27
CA MET A 941 -30.85 -50.12 -0.05
C MET A 941 -30.54 -51.44 -0.77
N ASP A 942 -29.54 -51.41 -1.67
CA ASP A 942 -28.53 -52.46 -1.71
C ASP A 942 -27.21 -51.99 -2.36
N PHE A 943 -26.13 -52.66 -1.96
CA PHE A 943 -24.73 -52.30 -2.04
C PHE A 943 -24.18 -52.03 -3.46
N ASP A 944 -23.58 -50.84 -3.65
CA ASP A 944 -22.84 -50.50 -4.87
C ASP A 944 -21.51 -51.26 -4.98
N THR A 945 -21.36 -51.89 -6.13
CA THR A 945 -20.13 -52.46 -6.68
C THR A 945 -19.36 -51.39 -7.47
N PRO A 946 -18.01 -51.45 -7.54
CA PRO A 946 -17.19 -50.37 -8.09
C PRO A 946 -17.06 -50.42 -9.62
N SER A 947 -18.17 -50.40 -10.36
CA SER A 947 -18.18 -50.38 -11.83
C SER A 947 -18.67 -49.08 -12.47
N GLU A 948 -19.07 -48.07 -11.70
CA GLU A 948 -19.59 -46.80 -12.26
C GLU A 948 -18.59 -45.63 -12.27
N ILE A 949 -17.38 -45.79 -11.75
CA ILE A 949 -16.38 -44.69 -11.72
C ILE A 949 -15.76 -44.40 -13.11
N VAL A 950 -15.97 -45.25 -14.11
CA VAL A 950 -15.33 -45.12 -15.44
C VAL A 950 -16.07 -44.15 -16.39
N HIS A 951 -17.31 -43.73 -16.09
CA HIS A 951 -18.10 -42.93 -17.05
C HIS A 951 -18.19 -41.42 -16.81
N GLU A 952 -17.73 -40.90 -15.66
CA GLU A 952 -17.83 -39.47 -15.35
C GLU A 952 -16.58 -38.61 -15.62
N VAL A 953 -15.50 -39.20 -16.17
CA VAL A 953 -14.25 -38.46 -16.42
C VAL A 953 -14.21 -37.78 -17.81
N LYS A 954 -15.18 -38.01 -18.69
CA LYS A 954 -15.24 -37.37 -20.02
C LYS A 954 -15.97 -36.03 -20.01
N LYS A 955 -15.37 -34.99 -19.41
CA LYS A 955 -15.57 -33.57 -19.77
C LYS A 955 -14.62 -32.67 -18.98
N GLY A 956 -13.50 -32.28 -19.59
CA GLY A 956 -12.76 -31.09 -19.13
C GLY A 956 -11.23 -31.11 -19.13
N LEU A 957 -10.57 -32.03 -19.85
CA LEU A 957 -9.16 -31.91 -20.27
C LEU A 957 -9.00 -32.69 -21.59
N ASP A 958 -8.23 -32.13 -22.53
CA ASP A 958 -7.84 -32.84 -23.76
C ASP A 958 -6.96 -34.03 -23.36
N SER A 959 -7.47 -35.25 -23.49
CA SER A 959 -6.64 -36.45 -23.33
C SER A 959 -5.55 -36.42 -24.40
N ILE A 960 -4.29 -36.15 -24.03
CA ILE A 960 -3.17 -36.24 -24.97
C ILE A 960 -3.12 -37.69 -25.45
N GLY A 961 -3.24 -37.90 -26.76
CA GLY A 961 -3.29 -39.24 -27.34
C GLY A 961 -1.96 -39.96 -27.14
N TYR A 962 -2.00 -41.27 -26.87
CA TYR A 962 -0.78 -42.09 -26.73
C TYR A 962 0.16 -41.97 -27.94
N SER A 963 -0.40 -41.86 -29.15
CA SER A 963 0.39 -41.65 -30.37
C SER A 963 1.15 -40.32 -30.38
N GLU A 964 0.58 -39.28 -29.78
CA GLU A 964 1.20 -37.97 -29.66
C GLU A 964 2.33 -37.96 -28.63
N ILE A 965 2.13 -38.62 -27.49
CA ILE A 965 3.19 -38.81 -26.47
C ILE A 965 4.34 -39.64 -27.04
N LYS A 966 4.02 -40.74 -27.74
CA LYS A 966 5.00 -41.63 -28.37
C LYS A 966 5.84 -40.90 -29.44
N MET A 967 5.21 -40.03 -30.24
CA MET A 967 5.95 -39.17 -31.17
C MET A 967 6.79 -38.12 -30.42
N ALA A 968 6.24 -37.51 -29.37
CA ALA A 968 6.92 -36.45 -28.61
C ALA A 968 8.18 -36.96 -27.90
N THR A 969 8.19 -38.20 -27.42
CA THR A 969 9.35 -38.84 -26.77
C THR A 969 10.28 -39.57 -27.73
N ASN A 970 10.02 -39.50 -29.05
CA ASN A 970 10.72 -40.24 -30.10
C ASN A 970 10.75 -41.76 -29.83
N ASP A 971 9.56 -42.34 -29.64
CA ASP A 971 9.34 -43.74 -29.26
C ASP A 971 10.07 -44.15 -27.97
N PHE A 972 9.99 -43.29 -26.94
CA PHE A 972 10.65 -43.51 -25.65
C PHE A 972 12.15 -43.84 -25.80
N SER A 973 12.82 -43.11 -26.69
CA SER A 973 14.25 -43.32 -26.99
C SER A 973 15.11 -43.21 -25.73
N SER A 974 16.12 -44.09 -25.62
CA SER A 974 17.13 -44.04 -24.55
C SER A 974 17.86 -42.69 -24.47
N GLY A 975 17.97 -41.95 -25.57
CA GLY A 975 18.56 -40.61 -25.61
C GLY A 975 17.70 -39.51 -24.97
N ASN A 976 16.43 -39.80 -24.68
CA ASN A 976 15.50 -38.87 -24.05
C ASN A 976 15.23 -39.20 -22.57
N VAL A 977 15.88 -40.22 -22.01
CA VAL A 977 15.73 -40.58 -20.59
C VAL A 977 16.35 -39.48 -19.72
N LEU A 978 15.55 -38.90 -18.84
CA LEU A 978 15.98 -37.90 -17.85
C LEU A 978 16.44 -38.56 -16.55
N GLY A 979 15.86 -39.72 -16.21
CA GLY A 979 16.22 -40.51 -15.04
C GLY A 979 15.28 -41.71 -14.84
N GLU A 980 15.75 -42.70 -14.08
CA GLU A 980 14.96 -43.86 -13.64
C GLU A 980 14.80 -43.77 -12.11
N GLY A 981 13.58 -43.51 -11.66
CA GLY A 981 13.23 -43.45 -10.24
C GLY A 981 12.48 -44.69 -9.77
N GLY A 982 12.27 -44.84 -8.46
CA GLY A 982 11.54 -46.00 -7.88
C GLY A 982 10.07 -46.14 -8.29
N TYR A 983 9.56 -45.27 -9.17
CA TYR A 983 8.16 -45.20 -9.61
C TYR A 983 8.00 -45.19 -11.14
N GLY A 984 9.08 -45.35 -11.92
CA GLY A 984 9.04 -45.37 -13.38
C GLY A 984 10.17 -44.60 -14.06
N VAL A 985 10.20 -44.65 -15.40
CA VAL A 985 11.21 -43.98 -16.22
C VAL A 985 10.66 -42.64 -16.71
N GLU A 986 11.46 -41.59 -16.57
CA GLU A 986 11.12 -40.24 -17.01
C GLU A 986 11.79 -39.90 -18.34
N TYR A 987 11.00 -39.45 -19.30
CA TYR A 987 11.44 -39.10 -20.64
C TYR A 987 11.21 -37.62 -20.92
N ARG A 988 12.17 -36.99 -21.58
CA ARG A 988 12.00 -35.70 -22.22
C ARG A 988 11.22 -35.88 -23.51
N GLY A 989 10.19 -35.07 -23.71
CA GLY A 989 9.43 -35.03 -24.95
C GLY A 989 9.27 -33.61 -25.48
N GLN A 990 8.96 -33.50 -26.77
CA GLN A 990 8.56 -32.25 -27.40
C GLN A 990 7.25 -32.46 -28.16
N LEU A 991 6.18 -31.78 -27.73
CA LEU A 991 4.88 -31.84 -28.41
C LEU A 991 4.95 -31.14 -29.79
N LYS A 992 4.00 -31.42 -30.68
CA LYS A 992 3.96 -30.90 -32.07
C LYS A 992 4.01 -29.37 -32.18
N HIS A 993 3.62 -28.65 -31.12
CA HIS A 993 3.65 -27.18 -31.03
C HIS A 993 4.95 -26.63 -30.42
N GLY A 994 5.97 -27.47 -30.20
CA GLY A 994 7.28 -27.07 -29.71
C GLY A 994 7.43 -27.03 -28.19
N GLN A 995 6.35 -27.25 -27.43
CA GLN A 995 6.37 -27.31 -25.96
C GLN A 995 7.17 -28.52 -25.48
N LEU A 996 8.17 -28.27 -24.62
CA LEU A 996 8.93 -29.31 -23.93
C LEU A 996 8.14 -29.86 -22.75
N ILE A 997 8.10 -31.18 -22.64
CA ILE A 997 7.37 -31.91 -21.59
C ILE A 997 8.26 -32.96 -20.92
N THR A 998 7.94 -33.28 -19.68
CA THR A 998 8.47 -34.46 -18.97
C THR A 998 7.37 -35.51 -18.93
N VAL A 999 7.69 -36.72 -19.39
CA VAL A 999 6.76 -37.85 -19.51
C VAL A 999 7.22 -38.94 -18.56
N LYS A 1000 6.45 -39.18 -17.50
CA LYS A 1000 6.73 -40.24 -16.53
C LYS A 1000 5.92 -41.48 -16.91
N VAL A 1001 6.61 -42.57 -17.23
CA VAL A 1001 5.99 -43.83 -17.66
C VAL A 1001 6.08 -44.85 -16.54
N GLN A 1002 4.93 -45.39 -16.13
CA GLN A 1002 4.83 -46.43 -15.12
C GLN A 1002 4.26 -47.71 -15.72
N ASN A 1003 5.05 -48.79 -15.63
CA ASN A 1003 4.68 -50.14 -16.09
C ASN A 1003 4.44 -51.01 -14.86
N ASP A 1004 3.21 -51.12 -14.34
CA ASP A 1004 2.92 -52.12 -13.32
C ASP A 1004 1.43 -52.49 -13.21
N ALA A 1005 1.17 -53.80 -13.22
CA ALA A 1005 -0.14 -54.47 -13.31
C ALA A 1005 -0.82 -54.68 -11.94
N ASN A 1006 -0.75 -53.71 -11.03
CA ASN A 1006 -1.38 -53.82 -9.71
C ASN A 1006 -2.58 -52.87 -9.56
N ALA A 1007 -3.72 -53.42 -9.11
CA ALA A 1007 -4.96 -52.65 -8.83
C ALA A 1007 -4.73 -51.46 -7.87
N GLN A 1008 -3.66 -51.51 -7.07
CA GLN A 1008 -3.27 -50.46 -6.13
C GLN A 1008 -2.58 -49.26 -6.81
N ALA A 1009 -1.89 -49.46 -7.94
CA ALA A 1009 -1.28 -48.39 -8.74
C ALA A 1009 -2.35 -47.54 -9.43
N PHE A 1010 -3.43 -48.18 -9.90
CA PHE A 1010 -4.57 -47.51 -10.54
C PHE A 1010 -5.32 -46.54 -9.61
N ALA A 1011 -5.51 -46.92 -8.34
CA ALA A 1011 -6.15 -46.05 -7.33
C ALA A 1011 -5.27 -44.84 -6.95
N GLN A 1012 -3.93 -45.01 -6.98
CA GLN A 1012 -2.97 -43.93 -6.72
C GLN A 1012 -2.95 -42.88 -7.83
N ILE A 1013 -2.91 -43.33 -9.09
CA ILE A 1013 -2.92 -42.45 -10.27
C ILE A 1013 -4.23 -41.66 -10.35
N HIS A 1014 -5.37 -42.27 -9.99
CA HIS A 1014 -6.65 -41.59 -9.97
C HIS A 1014 -6.69 -40.46 -8.91
N SER A 1015 -6.04 -40.64 -7.75
CA SER A 1015 -5.85 -39.55 -6.77
C SER A 1015 -4.92 -38.48 -7.33
N GLU A 1016 -3.78 -38.87 -7.91
CA GLU A 1016 -2.76 -37.95 -8.44
C GLU A 1016 -3.31 -37.05 -9.56
N VAL A 1017 -4.10 -37.60 -10.48
CA VAL A 1017 -4.73 -36.85 -11.59
C VAL A 1017 -5.89 -35.97 -11.12
N HIS A 1018 -6.70 -36.45 -10.18
CA HIS A 1018 -7.82 -35.67 -9.63
C HIS A 1018 -7.32 -34.47 -8.81
N ASP A 1019 -6.22 -34.64 -8.08
CA ASP A 1019 -5.74 -33.68 -7.07
C ASP A 1019 -4.78 -32.62 -7.64
N LEU A 1020 -3.92 -32.98 -8.63
CA LEU A 1020 -2.99 -32.04 -9.28
C LEU A 1020 -3.67 -31.08 -10.27
N ARG A 1021 -4.89 -31.38 -10.71
CA ARG A 1021 -5.68 -30.53 -11.62
C ARG A 1021 -5.91 -29.10 -11.09
N PHE A 1022 -5.91 -28.93 -9.76
CA PHE A 1022 -6.26 -27.67 -9.12
C PHE A 1022 -5.08 -26.98 -8.40
N ALA A 1023 -3.90 -27.61 -8.36
CA ALA A 1023 -2.71 -27.10 -7.67
C ALA A 1023 -1.86 -26.22 -8.60
N CYS A 1024 -2.35 -25.01 -8.92
CA CYS A 1024 -1.60 -24.04 -9.74
C CYS A 1024 -0.87 -23.02 -8.85
N HIS A 1025 0.46 -23.17 -8.71
CA HIS A 1025 1.29 -22.22 -7.98
C HIS A 1025 2.68 -22.10 -8.62
N LYS A 1026 3.28 -20.90 -8.56
CA LYS A 1026 4.61 -20.59 -9.16
C LYS A 1026 5.79 -21.40 -8.62
N ASN A 1027 5.59 -22.15 -7.52
CA ASN A 1027 6.60 -22.98 -6.86
C ASN A 1027 6.17 -24.47 -6.82
N ILE A 1028 5.30 -24.90 -7.73
CA ILE A 1028 4.85 -26.29 -7.90
C ILE A 1028 4.88 -26.61 -9.40
N VAL A 1029 5.39 -27.78 -9.77
CA VAL A 1029 5.47 -28.21 -11.17
C VAL A 1029 4.06 -28.37 -11.75
N MET A 1030 3.81 -27.74 -12.90
CA MET A 1030 2.51 -27.79 -13.55
C MET A 1030 2.26 -29.15 -14.22
N PHE A 1031 1.15 -29.77 -13.83
CA PHE A 1031 0.63 -30.98 -14.47
C PHE A 1031 -0.12 -30.62 -15.77
N LEU A 1032 0.24 -31.26 -16.88
CA LEU A 1032 -0.28 -30.97 -18.21
C LEU A 1032 -1.31 -31.99 -18.70
N GLY A 1033 -1.21 -33.25 -18.29
CA GLY A 1033 -2.15 -34.29 -18.69
C GLY A 1033 -1.72 -35.70 -18.30
N TYR A 1034 -2.58 -36.68 -18.61
CA TYR A 1034 -2.32 -38.10 -18.36
C TYR A 1034 -2.85 -38.99 -19.48
N PHE A 1035 -2.31 -40.20 -19.56
CA PHE A 1035 -2.81 -41.29 -20.39
C PHE A 1035 -2.83 -42.58 -19.56
N CYS A 1036 -3.92 -43.33 -19.59
CA CYS A 1036 -4.07 -44.58 -18.86
C CYS A 1036 -4.78 -45.63 -19.71
N LYS A 1037 -4.17 -46.81 -19.89
CA LYS A 1037 -4.78 -47.95 -20.60
C LYS A 1037 -4.24 -49.29 -20.09
N GLU A 1038 -5.13 -50.13 -19.56
CA GLU A 1038 -5.02 -51.55 -19.13
C GLU A 1038 -3.81 -51.97 -18.27
N ASN A 1039 -2.57 -51.60 -18.62
CA ASN A 1039 -1.34 -51.82 -17.84
C ASN A 1039 -0.27 -50.71 -18.03
N LEU A 1040 -0.61 -49.61 -18.69
CA LEU A 1040 0.30 -48.51 -19.01
C LEU A 1040 -0.29 -47.18 -18.53
N SER A 1041 0.44 -46.50 -17.65
CA SER A 1041 0.08 -45.19 -17.14
C SER A 1041 1.19 -44.18 -17.40
N ILE A 1042 0.81 -43.04 -17.96
CA ILE A 1042 1.73 -41.99 -18.36
C ILE A 1042 1.23 -40.66 -17.80
N LEU A 1043 2.10 -39.96 -17.08
CA LEU A 1043 1.84 -38.62 -16.57
C LEU A 1043 2.71 -37.62 -17.33
N VAL A 1044 2.12 -36.49 -17.71
CA VAL A 1044 2.78 -35.45 -18.49
C VAL A 1044 2.85 -34.16 -17.67
N TYR A 1045 4.07 -33.70 -17.42
CA TYR A 1045 4.40 -32.49 -16.70
C TYR A 1045 5.12 -31.48 -17.60
N GLU A 1046 5.16 -30.22 -17.17
CA GLU A 1046 6.05 -29.25 -17.81
C GLU A 1046 7.53 -29.65 -17.63
N TYR A 1047 8.34 -29.42 -18.66
CA TYR A 1047 9.77 -29.69 -18.59
C TYR A 1047 10.50 -28.56 -17.85
N ILE A 1048 11.26 -28.91 -16.81
CA ILE A 1048 12.08 -27.97 -16.03
C ILE A 1048 13.55 -28.10 -16.43
N CYS A 1049 14.12 -27.00 -16.94
CA CYS A 1049 15.39 -27.01 -17.67
C CYS A 1049 16.66 -26.99 -16.81
N ASN A 1050 16.60 -26.59 -15.53
CA ASN A 1050 17.79 -26.38 -14.69
C ASN A 1050 17.97 -27.46 -13.61
N LYS A 1051 17.54 -28.70 -13.90
CA LYS A 1051 17.70 -29.91 -13.06
C LYS A 1051 17.17 -29.74 -11.62
N SER A 1052 17.48 -30.70 -10.75
CA SER A 1052 17.08 -30.70 -9.33
C SER A 1052 18.06 -29.93 -8.45
N LEU A 1053 17.58 -29.50 -7.27
CA LEU A 1053 18.40 -28.90 -6.23
C LEU A 1053 19.52 -29.84 -5.76
N GLU A 1054 19.26 -31.16 -5.75
CA GLU A 1054 20.27 -32.17 -5.42
C GLU A 1054 21.49 -32.09 -6.33
N TRP A 1055 21.25 -31.96 -7.65
CA TRP A 1055 22.32 -31.85 -8.63
C TRP A 1055 23.17 -30.59 -8.38
N HIS A 1056 22.54 -29.44 -8.12
CA HIS A 1056 23.26 -28.18 -7.86
C HIS A 1056 23.99 -28.15 -6.52
N LEU A 1057 23.46 -28.79 -5.47
CA LEU A 1057 24.09 -28.79 -4.15
C LEU A 1057 25.26 -29.77 -4.04
N PHE A 1058 25.17 -30.93 -4.70
CA PHE A 1058 26.09 -32.05 -4.46
C PHE A 1058 26.84 -32.56 -5.68
N ASP A 1059 26.22 -32.59 -6.86
CA ASP A 1059 26.81 -33.23 -8.04
C ASP A 1059 27.47 -32.21 -8.99
N ASN A 1060 27.07 -30.95 -8.93
CA ASN A 1060 27.70 -29.85 -9.64
C ASN A 1060 28.94 -29.33 -8.87
N THR A 1061 30.12 -29.61 -9.42
CA THR A 1061 31.40 -29.22 -8.82
C THR A 1061 31.98 -27.92 -9.39
N GLN A 1062 31.37 -27.37 -10.45
CA GLN A 1062 31.88 -26.18 -11.15
C GLN A 1062 31.20 -24.89 -10.72
N ASP A 1063 29.88 -24.90 -10.50
CA ASP A 1063 29.10 -23.72 -10.11
C ASP A 1063 28.41 -23.94 -8.76
N VAL A 1064 28.93 -23.31 -7.70
CA VAL A 1064 28.36 -23.38 -6.35
C VAL A 1064 27.20 -22.38 -6.25
N LEU A 1065 26.03 -22.84 -5.77
CA LEU A 1065 24.90 -21.93 -5.51
C LEU A 1065 25.28 -20.86 -4.48
N GLU A 1066 25.18 -19.59 -4.87
CA GLU A 1066 25.45 -18.45 -4.00
C GLU A 1066 24.46 -18.38 -2.84
N TRP A 1067 24.85 -17.76 -1.72
CA TRP A 1067 24.02 -17.67 -0.52
C TRP A 1067 22.63 -17.09 -0.79
N HIS A 1068 22.55 -16.01 -1.58
CA HIS A 1068 21.28 -15.37 -1.93
C HIS A 1068 20.36 -16.32 -2.72
N GLN A 1069 20.92 -17.21 -3.55
CA GLN A 1069 20.17 -18.21 -4.30
C GLN A 1069 19.64 -19.31 -3.36
N ARG A 1070 20.48 -19.77 -2.42
CA ARG A 1070 20.08 -20.77 -1.41
C ARG A 1070 18.96 -20.25 -0.50
N HIS A 1071 19.03 -18.98 -0.07
CA HIS A 1071 17.98 -18.33 0.72
C HIS A 1071 16.68 -18.14 -0.09
N ALA A 1072 16.78 -17.71 -1.35
CA ALA A 1072 15.62 -17.60 -2.24
C ALA A 1072 14.95 -18.95 -2.51
N ILE A 1073 15.73 -20.02 -2.67
CA ILE A 1073 15.25 -21.39 -2.83
C ILE A 1073 14.53 -21.85 -1.55
N ALA A 1074 15.08 -21.59 -0.36
CA ALA A 1074 14.43 -21.89 0.91
C ALA A 1074 13.04 -21.21 1.02
N ILE A 1075 12.96 -19.92 0.68
CA ILE A 1075 11.71 -19.15 0.70
C ILE A 1075 10.72 -19.68 -0.36
N GLY A 1076 11.17 -19.96 -1.57
CA GLY A 1076 10.32 -20.47 -2.65
C GLY A 1076 9.73 -21.85 -2.34
N THR A 1077 10.54 -22.76 -1.80
CA THR A 1077 10.11 -24.08 -1.34
C THR A 1077 9.10 -23.98 -0.19
N ALA A 1078 9.33 -23.08 0.78
CA ALA A 1078 8.38 -22.82 1.85
C ALA A 1078 7.04 -22.27 1.35
N LYS A 1079 7.05 -21.41 0.31
CA LYS A 1079 5.84 -20.90 -0.36
C LYS A 1079 5.04 -22.02 -1.05
N GLY A 1080 5.72 -22.93 -1.75
CA GLY A 1080 5.09 -24.10 -2.36
C GLY A 1080 4.42 -25.01 -1.33
N LEU A 1081 5.09 -25.33 -0.23
CA LEU A 1081 4.54 -26.17 0.84
C LEU A 1081 3.38 -25.48 1.58
N ARG A 1082 3.48 -24.17 1.86
CA ARG A 1082 2.37 -23.42 2.47
C ARG A 1082 1.12 -23.47 1.61
N PHE A 1083 1.26 -23.34 0.28
CA PHE A 1083 0.13 -23.45 -0.64
C PHE A 1083 -0.54 -24.83 -0.52
N LEU A 1084 0.25 -25.91 -0.56
CA LEU A 1084 -0.26 -27.28 -0.40
C LEU A 1084 -0.95 -27.52 0.95
N HIS A 1085 -0.39 -27.00 2.04
CA HIS A 1085 -0.89 -27.24 3.39
C HIS A 1085 -2.08 -26.35 3.78
N GLU A 1086 -2.15 -25.12 3.28
CA GLU A 1086 -3.05 -24.08 3.83
C GLU A 1086 -3.97 -23.42 2.78
N GLU A 1087 -3.66 -23.46 1.49
CA GLU A 1087 -4.37 -22.69 0.44
C GLU A 1087 -5.16 -23.57 -0.55
N CYS A 1088 -4.89 -24.88 -0.61
CA CYS A 1088 -5.65 -25.83 -1.44
C CYS A 1088 -7.09 -25.97 -0.95
N ARG A 1089 -8.07 -25.87 -1.87
CA ARG A 1089 -9.50 -25.92 -1.55
C ARG A 1089 -9.93 -27.32 -1.13
N GLY A 1090 -10.16 -27.51 0.16
CA GLY A 1090 -10.99 -28.58 0.72
C GLY A 1090 -10.33 -29.45 1.79
N SER A 1091 -9.01 -29.70 1.74
CA SER A 1091 -8.19 -30.16 2.87
C SER A 1091 -6.68 -30.02 2.57
N PRO A 1092 -5.79 -30.06 3.60
CA PRO A 1092 -4.34 -29.99 3.39
C PRO A 1092 -3.80 -31.15 2.55
N ILE A 1093 -2.97 -30.85 1.55
CA ILE A 1093 -2.24 -31.83 0.74
C ILE A 1093 -0.85 -32.04 1.36
N ILE A 1094 -0.53 -33.26 1.79
CA ILE A 1094 0.78 -33.59 2.39
C ILE A 1094 1.68 -34.19 1.30
N HIS A 1095 2.85 -33.61 1.04
CA HIS A 1095 3.77 -33.99 -0.04
C HIS A 1095 4.48 -35.34 0.19
N ARG A 1096 4.88 -35.65 1.43
CA ARG A 1096 5.44 -36.94 1.90
C ARG A 1096 6.82 -37.36 1.40
N ASP A 1097 7.31 -36.85 0.27
CA ASP A 1097 8.66 -37.11 -0.24
C ASP A 1097 9.39 -35.80 -0.58
N LEU A 1098 9.41 -34.87 0.38
CA LEU A 1098 10.12 -33.61 0.22
C LEU A 1098 11.63 -33.81 0.41
N ARG A 1099 12.40 -33.70 -0.68
CA ARG A 1099 13.86 -33.86 -0.71
C ARG A 1099 14.47 -32.97 -1.79
N PRO A 1100 15.78 -32.69 -1.78
CA PRO A 1100 16.43 -31.90 -2.84
C PRO A 1100 16.25 -32.47 -4.26
N SER A 1101 16.10 -33.81 -4.40
CA SER A 1101 15.84 -34.46 -5.70
C SER A 1101 14.52 -34.02 -6.34
N ASN A 1102 13.54 -33.69 -5.50
CA ASN A 1102 12.16 -33.38 -5.89
C ASN A 1102 11.89 -31.87 -5.88
N ILE A 1103 12.92 -31.05 -5.68
CA ILE A 1103 12.88 -29.58 -5.83
C ILE A 1103 13.59 -29.26 -7.14
N LEU A 1104 12.81 -29.01 -8.20
CA LEU A 1104 13.34 -28.68 -9.52
C LEU A 1104 13.57 -27.17 -9.63
N LEU A 1105 14.62 -26.75 -10.34
CA LEU A 1105 14.96 -25.34 -10.50
C LEU A 1105 14.71 -24.87 -11.93
N THR A 1106 14.20 -23.65 -12.09
CA THR A 1106 14.14 -22.98 -13.40
C THR A 1106 15.50 -22.38 -13.76
N HIS A 1107 15.63 -21.83 -14.99
CA HIS A 1107 16.80 -21.06 -15.40
C HIS A 1107 17.07 -19.82 -14.50
N GLU A 1108 16.07 -19.34 -13.77
CA GLU A 1108 16.20 -18.25 -12.78
C GLU A 1108 16.37 -18.77 -11.34
N PHE A 1109 16.67 -20.06 -11.16
CA PHE A 1109 16.79 -20.72 -9.85
C PHE A 1109 15.52 -20.64 -8.97
N VAL A 1110 14.35 -20.45 -9.58
CA VAL A 1110 13.06 -20.54 -8.86
C VAL A 1110 12.78 -22.01 -8.54
N PRO A 1111 12.50 -22.38 -7.28
CA PRO A 1111 12.21 -23.77 -6.92
C PRO A 1111 10.76 -24.15 -7.21
N LEU A 1112 10.58 -25.31 -7.84
CA LEU A 1112 9.29 -25.94 -8.08
C LEU A 1112 9.28 -27.32 -7.41
N LEU A 1113 8.29 -27.54 -6.55
CA LEU A 1113 8.04 -28.85 -5.94
C LEU A 1113 7.50 -29.81 -7.02
N GLY A 1114 8.22 -30.91 -7.24
CA GLY A 1114 7.85 -32.00 -8.14
C GLY A 1114 7.58 -33.32 -7.39
N ASP A 1115 7.12 -34.34 -8.10
CA ASP A 1115 6.86 -35.69 -7.56
C ASP A 1115 5.91 -35.74 -6.35
N CYS A 1116 4.74 -35.10 -6.49
CA CYS A 1116 3.63 -35.20 -5.54
C CYS A 1116 2.89 -36.56 -5.59
N GLY A 1117 3.38 -37.58 -6.30
CA GLY A 1117 2.69 -38.86 -6.55
C GLY A 1117 2.43 -39.76 -5.34
N ILE A 1118 2.78 -39.31 -4.13
CA ILE A 1118 2.47 -39.97 -2.85
C ILE A 1118 1.53 -39.10 -2.00
N ALA A 1119 1.17 -37.91 -2.48
CA ALA A 1119 0.43 -36.92 -1.73
C ALA A 1119 -1.00 -37.39 -1.43
N LYS A 1120 -1.45 -37.20 -0.18
CA LYS A 1120 -2.73 -37.72 0.31
C LYS A 1120 -3.55 -36.62 0.97
N TRP A 1121 -4.82 -36.52 0.58
CA TRP A 1121 -5.85 -35.74 1.27
C TRP A 1121 -6.15 -36.32 2.66
N MET A 1122 -6.32 -35.46 3.66
CA MET A 1122 -6.73 -35.88 5.00
C MET A 1122 -8.27 -35.85 5.08
N THR A 1123 -8.92 -37.02 5.04
CA THR A 1123 -10.33 -37.15 5.43
C THR A 1123 -10.42 -37.21 6.96
N ASN A 1124 -11.45 -36.61 7.55
CA ASN A 1124 -11.63 -36.33 9.00
C ASN A 1124 -11.72 -37.57 9.94
N LYS A 1125 -10.92 -38.62 9.75
CA LYS A 1125 -10.76 -39.72 10.70
C LYS A 1125 -9.27 -40.01 10.95
N CYS A 1126 -8.86 -39.81 12.20
CA CYS A 1126 -7.61 -40.35 12.74
C CYS A 1126 -7.56 -41.88 12.61
N ASP A 1127 -6.33 -42.41 12.61
CA ASP A 1127 -5.97 -43.81 12.85
C ASP A 1127 -6.09 -44.81 11.67
N ILE A 1128 -5.35 -44.55 10.59
CA ILE A 1128 -4.94 -45.63 9.67
C ILE A 1128 -3.42 -45.58 9.52
N GLN A 1129 -2.73 -46.62 10.01
CA GLN A 1129 -1.31 -46.85 9.78
C GLN A 1129 -1.01 -46.74 8.28
N THR A 1130 -0.21 -45.75 7.88
CA THR A 1130 0.09 -45.50 6.47
C THR A 1130 1.38 -46.24 6.09
N LYS A 1131 1.41 -46.90 4.92
CA LYS A 1131 2.59 -47.61 4.40
C LYS A 1131 3.77 -46.63 4.26
N LYS A 1132 4.88 -46.93 4.95
CA LYS A 1132 6.11 -46.11 4.93
C LYS A 1132 6.67 -46.07 3.50
N SER A 1133 6.70 -44.88 2.91
CA SER A 1133 7.15 -44.62 1.54
C SER A 1133 7.90 -43.28 1.51
N GLY A 1134 9.02 -43.20 0.77
CA GLY A 1134 9.98 -42.08 0.78
C GLY A 1134 11.36 -42.45 1.37
N ASN A 1135 12.30 -41.51 1.40
CA ASN A 1135 13.66 -41.74 1.89
C ASN A 1135 13.75 -41.61 3.43
N LEU A 1136 14.25 -42.65 4.10
CA LEU A 1136 14.41 -42.75 5.57
C LEU A 1136 15.12 -41.54 6.21
N ALA A 1137 16.04 -40.88 5.49
CA ALA A 1137 16.80 -39.75 6.01
C ALA A 1137 15.97 -38.48 6.26
N TYR A 1138 14.78 -38.38 5.65
CA TYR A 1138 13.87 -37.23 5.76
C TYR A 1138 12.60 -37.57 6.56
N PHE A 1139 12.50 -38.79 7.09
CA PHE A 1139 11.33 -39.21 7.87
C PHE A 1139 11.31 -38.55 9.24
N ALA A 1140 10.19 -37.91 9.54
CA ALA A 1140 9.89 -37.46 10.89
C ALA A 1140 9.81 -38.66 11.85
N PRO A 1141 10.23 -38.53 13.12
CA PRO A 1141 10.22 -39.63 14.10
C PRO A 1141 8.87 -40.34 14.21
N GLU A 1142 7.76 -39.59 14.23
CA GLU A 1142 6.41 -40.16 14.33
C GLU A 1142 5.98 -40.96 13.08
N PHE A 1143 6.53 -40.63 11.91
CA PHE A 1143 6.29 -41.36 10.67
C PHE A 1143 7.19 -42.59 10.58
N ALA A 1144 8.45 -42.45 11.00
CA ALA A 1144 9.44 -43.53 11.03
C ALA A 1144 9.07 -44.63 12.03
N GLU A 1145 8.56 -44.28 13.21
CA GLU A 1145 8.19 -45.22 14.27
C GLU A 1145 6.77 -45.77 14.06
N ASN A 1146 5.78 -44.88 13.94
CA ASN A 1146 4.36 -45.23 14.06
C ASN A 1146 3.58 -45.16 12.73
N GLY A 1147 4.21 -44.73 11.63
CA GLY A 1147 3.54 -44.56 10.34
C GLY A 1147 2.49 -43.45 10.33
N ILE A 1148 2.57 -42.50 11.27
CA ILE A 1148 1.64 -41.37 11.40
C ILE A 1148 2.09 -40.27 10.45
N CYS A 1149 1.24 -39.92 9.48
CA CYS A 1149 1.51 -38.89 8.50
C CYS A 1149 0.63 -37.65 8.75
N SER A 1150 1.23 -36.46 8.77
CA SER A 1150 0.54 -35.18 8.95
C SER A 1150 1.29 -34.08 8.19
N VAL A 1151 0.72 -32.88 8.06
CA VAL A 1151 1.46 -31.72 7.51
C VAL A 1151 2.80 -31.47 8.24
N LYS A 1152 2.93 -31.90 9.50
CA LYS A 1152 4.17 -31.77 10.29
C LYS A 1152 5.28 -32.71 9.85
N THR A 1153 4.98 -33.76 9.07
CA THR A 1153 6.03 -34.63 8.50
C THR A 1153 6.78 -33.91 7.38
N ASP A 1154 6.07 -33.15 6.54
CA ASP A 1154 6.69 -32.31 5.50
C ASP A 1154 7.49 -31.16 6.12
N VAL A 1155 7.01 -30.56 7.23
CA VAL A 1155 7.74 -29.53 7.97
C VAL A 1155 9.09 -30.07 8.48
N PHE A 1156 9.12 -31.30 8.98
CA PHE A 1156 10.37 -31.94 9.41
C PHE A 1156 11.33 -32.15 8.25
N ALA A 1157 10.85 -32.71 7.14
CA ALA A 1157 11.65 -32.91 5.93
C ALA A 1157 12.20 -31.59 5.39
N PHE A 1158 11.40 -30.51 5.43
CA PHE A 1158 11.84 -29.17 5.06
C PHE A 1158 12.97 -28.66 5.96
N GLY A 1159 12.90 -28.94 7.27
CA GLY A 1159 13.98 -28.64 8.21
C GLY A 1159 15.31 -29.29 7.84
N ILE A 1160 15.28 -30.54 7.38
CA ILE A 1160 16.48 -31.23 6.87
C ILE A 1160 17.00 -30.56 5.59
N VAL A 1161 16.11 -30.19 4.65
CA VAL A 1161 16.48 -29.47 3.43
C VAL A 1161 17.12 -28.11 3.75
N LEU A 1162 16.65 -27.39 4.77
CA LEU A 1162 17.29 -26.14 5.22
C LEU A 1162 18.72 -26.38 5.73
N ILE A 1163 18.95 -27.44 6.51
CA ILE A 1163 20.30 -27.79 6.98
C ILE A 1163 21.22 -28.12 5.80
N GLN A 1164 20.71 -28.77 4.75
CA GLN A 1164 21.48 -29.08 3.54
C GLN A 1164 21.78 -27.83 2.71
N LEU A 1165 20.85 -26.87 2.62
CA LEU A 1165 21.10 -25.58 1.96
C LEU A 1165 22.19 -24.79 2.69
N ILE A 1166 22.19 -24.78 4.03
CA ILE A 1166 23.23 -24.08 4.82
C ILE A 1166 24.59 -24.80 4.68
N SER A 1167 24.63 -26.11 4.89
CA SER A 1167 25.87 -26.88 5.04
C SER A 1167 26.46 -27.45 3.75
N GLY A 1168 25.67 -27.57 2.68
CA GLY A 1168 26.08 -28.24 1.45
C GLY A 1168 26.33 -29.74 1.60
N ARG A 1169 25.91 -30.38 2.71
CA ARG A 1169 26.17 -31.80 3.00
C ARG A 1169 24.99 -32.71 2.64
N LYS A 1170 25.27 -33.95 2.24
CA LYS A 1170 24.22 -34.97 2.01
C LYS A 1170 23.63 -35.44 3.35
N ALA A 1171 22.36 -35.85 3.35
CA ALA A 1171 21.64 -36.24 4.58
C ALA A 1171 22.19 -37.52 5.24
N VAL A 1172 22.86 -38.37 4.46
CA VAL A 1172 23.59 -39.57 4.90
C VAL A 1172 24.92 -39.60 4.14
N ASP A 1173 26.04 -39.55 4.85
CA ASP A 1173 27.38 -39.59 4.26
C ASP A 1173 27.98 -40.99 4.49
N SER A 1174 28.14 -41.78 3.42
CA SER A 1174 28.67 -43.13 3.45
C SER A 1174 30.20 -43.18 3.51
N THR A 1175 30.88 -42.03 3.57
CA THR A 1175 32.35 -41.93 3.47
C THR A 1175 33.08 -41.81 4.80
N ARG A 1176 32.38 -41.78 5.94
CA ARG A 1176 32.99 -41.74 7.29
C ARG A 1176 32.71 -43.01 8.08
N ASP A 1177 33.71 -43.87 8.16
CA ASP A 1177 33.78 -44.99 9.10
C ASP A 1177 33.76 -44.46 10.54
N ASN A 1178 32.61 -44.58 11.22
CA ASN A 1178 32.46 -45.24 12.55
C ASN A 1178 31.25 -44.82 13.39
N LEU A 1179 30.40 -43.86 12.99
CA LEU A 1179 29.14 -43.59 13.70
C LEU A 1179 28.07 -43.14 12.70
N LYS A 1180 26.97 -43.90 12.59
CA LYS A 1180 25.75 -43.55 11.80
C LYS A 1180 25.05 -42.33 12.41
N CYS A 1181 25.64 -41.14 12.31
CA CYS A 1181 25.05 -39.89 12.76
C CYS A 1181 24.23 -39.27 11.62
N THR A 1182 22.95 -39.00 11.83
CA THR A 1182 22.11 -38.32 10.82
C THR A 1182 22.49 -36.84 10.73
N LEU A 1183 22.29 -36.20 9.57
CA LEU A 1183 22.65 -34.79 9.39
C LEU A 1183 22.01 -33.86 10.44
N GLY A 1184 20.78 -34.16 10.87
CA GLY A 1184 20.13 -33.44 11.97
C GLY A 1184 20.84 -33.61 13.33
N GLN A 1185 21.35 -34.80 13.65
CA GLN A 1185 22.09 -35.05 14.89
C GLN A 1185 23.43 -34.32 14.94
N TRP A 1186 24.08 -34.11 13.79
CA TRP A 1186 25.31 -33.32 13.70
C TRP A 1186 25.05 -31.81 13.78
N ALA A 1187 24.03 -31.30 13.08
CA ALA A 1187 23.77 -29.86 12.99
C ALA A 1187 23.10 -29.26 14.23
N LEU A 1188 22.25 -30.03 14.93
CA LEU A 1188 21.46 -29.52 16.06
C LEU A 1188 22.31 -28.95 17.21
N PRO A 1189 23.39 -29.61 17.68
CA PRO A 1189 24.27 -29.04 18.70
C PRO A 1189 24.87 -27.70 18.29
N LEU A 1190 25.34 -27.57 17.03
CA LEU A 1190 25.94 -26.33 16.50
C LEU A 1190 24.93 -25.17 16.44
N ILE A 1191 23.68 -25.46 16.07
CA ILE A 1191 22.61 -24.46 16.06
C ILE A 1191 22.22 -24.05 17.49
N GLN A 1192 22.28 -24.98 18.45
CA GLN A 1192 21.99 -24.70 19.87
C GLN A 1192 23.09 -23.88 20.55
N THR A 1193 24.35 -24.11 20.20
CA THR A 1193 25.50 -23.35 20.72
C THR A 1193 25.74 -22.04 19.97
N LEU A 1194 24.92 -21.72 18.96
CA LEU A 1194 25.06 -20.55 18.07
C LEU A 1194 26.42 -20.47 17.35
N THR A 1195 27.13 -21.58 17.21
CA THR A 1195 28.37 -21.69 16.44
C THR A 1195 28.04 -21.93 14.96
N LEU A 1196 27.34 -20.97 14.36
CA LEU A 1196 26.75 -21.11 13.02
C LEU A 1196 27.78 -21.09 11.89
N ASP A 1197 28.96 -20.51 12.12
CA ASP A 1197 30.03 -20.45 11.11
C ASP A 1197 30.55 -21.85 10.75
N GLU A 1198 30.52 -22.79 11.70
CA GLU A 1198 30.90 -24.20 11.47
C GLU A 1198 29.81 -25.00 10.73
N LEU A 1199 28.59 -24.47 10.66
CA LEU A 1199 27.45 -25.09 9.97
C LEU A 1199 27.45 -24.77 8.47
N VAL A 1200 28.03 -23.64 8.07
CA VAL A 1200 28.00 -23.14 6.68
C VAL A 1200 28.89 -24.00 5.76
N ASP A 1201 28.43 -24.20 4.54
CA ASP A 1201 29.20 -24.82 3.46
C ASP A 1201 30.53 -24.08 3.24
N PRO A 1202 31.69 -24.73 3.47
CA PRO A 1202 32.99 -24.08 3.32
C PRO A 1202 33.24 -23.50 1.93
N ARG A 1203 32.52 -23.99 0.90
CA ARG A 1203 32.62 -23.49 -0.48
C ARG A 1203 32.07 -22.07 -0.65
N LEU A 1204 31.28 -21.56 0.31
CA LEU A 1204 30.71 -20.21 0.27
C LEU A 1204 31.65 -19.12 0.80
N GLY A 1205 32.76 -19.46 1.47
CA GLY A 1205 33.63 -18.46 2.11
C GLY A 1205 32.85 -17.50 3.03
N ASP A 1206 33.16 -16.21 3.02
CA ASP A 1206 32.46 -15.17 3.82
C ASP A 1206 31.22 -14.57 3.11
N SER A 1207 30.75 -15.18 2.01
CA SER A 1207 29.70 -14.60 1.15
C SER A 1207 28.26 -14.90 1.62
N TYR A 1208 27.98 -14.73 2.91
CA TYR A 1208 26.65 -14.96 3.48
C TYR A 1208 26.25 -13.89 4.50
N SER A 1209 24.94 -13.64 4.61
CA SER A 1209 24.40 -12.72 5.62
C SER A 1209 24.24 -13.46 6.94
N THR A 1210 24.91 -13.00 8.00
CA THR A 1210 24.83 -13.58 9.35
C THR A 1210 23.40 -13.58 9.89
N TYR A 1211 22.61 -12.55 9.55
CA TYR A 1211 21.21 -12.45 9.94
C TYR A 1211 20.32 -13.47 9.22
N GLU A 1212 20.50 -13.63 7.91
CA GLU A 1212 19.75 -14.63 7.13
C GLU A 1212 20.13 -16.05 7.52
N LEU A 1213 21.42 -16.29 7.81
CA LEU A 1213 21.94 -17.55 8.33
C LEU A 1213 21.30 -17.89 9.67
N TYR A 1214 21.24 -16.93 10.60
CA TYR A 1214 20.56 -17.09 11.88
C TYR A 1214 19.07 -17.47 11.69
N LEU A 1215 18.36 -16.78 10.79
CA LEU A 1215 16.94 -17.07 10.53
C LEU A 1215 16.74 -18.45 9.90
N MET A 1216 17.56 -18.84 8.93
CA MET A 1216 17.50 -20.16 8.31
C MET A 1216 17.85 -21.28 9.30
N ALA A 1217 18.88 -21.10 10.12
CA ALA A 1217 19.28 -22.06 11.16
C ALA A 1217 18.20 -22.20 12.25
N LYS A 1218 17.59 -21.09 12.67
CA LYS A 1218 16.48 -21.08 13.63
C LYS A 1218 15.23 -21.76 13.07
N ALA A 1219 14.90 -21.49 11.80
CA ALA A 1219 13.81 -22.17 11.11
C ALA A 1219 14.06 -23.68 11.01
N ALA A 1220 15.28 -24.08 10.63
CA ALA A 1220 15.69 -25.47 10.57
C ALA A 1220 15.51 -26.17 11.94
N TYR A 1221 16.02 -25.56 13.01
CA TYR A 1221 15.89 -26.08 14.37
C TYR A 1221 14.44 -26.31 14.79
N LEU A 1222 13.57 -25.32 14.57
CA LEU A 1222 12.15 -25.43 14.92
C LEU A 1222 11.43 -26.50 14.10
N CYS A 1223 11.82 -26.68 12.84
CA CYS A 1223 11.25 -27.69 11.95
C CYS A 1223 11.63 -29.13 12.32
N VAL A 1224 12.86 -29.38 12.82
CA VAL A 1224 13.36 -30.74 13.11
C VAL A 1224 13.07 -31.23 14.54
N GLN A 1225 12.16 -30.60 15.27
CA GLN A 1225 11.80 -31.01 16.63
C GLN A 1225 11.18 -32.42 16.67
N ASN A 1226 11.52 -33.21 17.70
CA ASN A 1226 11.03 -34.60 17.82
C ASN A 1226 9.51 -34.70 17.95
N LYS A 1227 8.87 -33.76 18.68
CA LYS A 1227 7.41 -33.74 18.87
C LYS A 1227 6.73 -32.93 17.74
N PRO A 1228 5.70 -33.49 17.05
CA PRO A 1228 5.00 -32.78 15.97
C PRO A 1228 4.35 -31.46 16.41
N THR A 1229 3.89 -31.38 17.65
CA THR A 1229 3.26 -30.18 18.25
C THR A 1229 4.23 -29.03 18.49
N MET A 1230 5.55 -29.31 18.53
CA MET A 1230 6.60 -28.30 18.73
C MET A 1230 7.08 -27.71 17.40
N ARG A 1231 6.76 -28.36 16.27
CA ARG A 1231 7.12 -27.85 14.95
C ARG A 1231 6.16 -26.73 14.55
N PRO A 1232 6.63 -25.66 13.91
CA PRO A 1232 5.80 -24.56 13.42
C PRO A 1232 4.91 -24.99 12.22
N THR A 1233 3.99 -24.11 11.83
CA THR A 1233 3.28 -24.19 10.54
C THR A 1233 4.14 -23.62 9.41
N MET A 1234 3.90 -24.02 8.16
CA MET A 1234 4.69 -23.48 7.03
C MET A 1234 4.51 -21.96 6.86
N ARG A 1235 3.37 -21.39 7.26
CA ARG A 1235 3.19 -19.94 7.38
C ARG A 1235 4.15 -19.28 8.39
N GLU A 1236 4.32 -19.88 9.55
CA GLU A 1236 5.24 -19.36 10.59
C GLU A 1236 6.70 -19.51 10.14
N VAL A 1237 7.06 -20.63 9.53
CA VAL A 1237 8.39 -20.86 8.94
C VAL A 1237 8.69 -19.81 7.86
N LEU A 1238 7.75 -19.55 6.96
CA LEU A 1238 7.94 -18.56 5.90
C LEU A 1238 8.10 -17.14 6.47
N ARG A 1239 7.34 -16.77 7.50
CA ARG A 1239 7.49 -15.46 8.17
C ARG A 1239 8.85 -15.30 8.83
N LEU A 1240 9.36 -16.39 9.43
CA LEU A 1240 10.68 -16.41 10.06
C LEU A 1240 11.79 -16.26 9.01
N LEU A 1241 11.71 -16.98 7.89
CA LEU A 1241 12.67 -16.87 6.79
C LEU A 1241 12.64 -15.48 6.10
N GLU A 1242 11.49 -14.81 6.06
CA GLU A 1242 11.32 -13.45 5.52
C GLU A 1242 11.63 -12.33 6.53
N GLY A 1243 12.00 -12.63 7.78
CA GLY A 1243 12.38 -11.62 8.79
C GLY A 1243 11.24 -10.77 9.37
N ARG A 1244 9.97 -11.20 9.26
CA ARG A 1244 8.80 -10.44 9.77
C ARG A 1244 8.55 -10.73 11.27
N ASN A 1245 8.91 -9.79 12.14
CA ASN A 1245 9.11 -10.05 13.59
C ASN A 1245 7.94 -9.74 14.56
N ASP A 1246 6.74 -9.36 14.08
CA ASP A 1246 5.77 -8.70 14.96
C ASP A 1246 4.96 -9.58 15.94
N HIS A 1247 5.02 -10.92 15.85
CA HIS A 1247 4.22 -11.82 16.71
C HIS A 1247 4.95 -13.05 17.27
N LEU A 1248 6.29 -13.05 17.29
CA LEU A 1248 7.08 -14.24 17.68
C LEU A 1248 7.43 -14.35 19.18
N ARG A 1249 6.88 -13.48 20.05
CA ARG A 1249 7.17 -13.51 21.52
C ARG A 1249 6.84 -14.85 22.19
N HIS A 1250 5.88 -15.62 21.66
CA HIS A 1250 5.55 -16.95 22.20
C HIS A 1250 6.47 -18.09 21.73
N LEU A 1251 7.21 -17.90 20.63
CA LEU A 1251 8.18 -18.90 20.12
C LEU A 1251 9.60 -18.63 20.64
N THR A 1252 9.90 -17.40 21.04
CA THR A 1252 11.18 -17.02 21.69
C THR A 1252 11.39 -17.69 23.05
N GLU A 1253 10.33 -18.02 23.80
CA GLU A 1253 10.44 -18.71 25.09
C GLU A 1253 10.94 -20.16 24.97
N LYS A 1254 10.93 -20.75 23.76
CA LYS A 1254 11.35 -22.14 23.51
C LYS A 1254 12.73 -22.30 22.88
N PHE A 1255 13.42 -21.20 22.55
CA PHE A 1255 14.76 -21.23 21.97
C PHE A 1255 15.69 -20.31 22.76
N ILE A 1256 15.99 -20.70 24.01
CA ILE A 1256 17.07 -20.13 24.81
C ILE A 1256 17.69 -21.26 25.65
N PRO A 1257 18.91 -21.75 25.33
CA PRO A 1257 19.86 -22.12 26.36
C PRO A 1257 20.47 -20.83 26.92
N HIS A 1258 20.53 -20.74 28.24
CA HIS A 1258 21.15 -19.65 28.99
C HIS A 1258 22.51 -19.23 28.42
N HIS A 1259 22.58 -18.11 27.69
CA HIS A 1259 23.77 -17.27 27.68
C HIS A 1259 23.37 -15.83 27.37
N HIS A 1260 23.59 -14.97 28.38
CA HIS A 1260 23.66 -13.52 28.26
C HIS A 1260 24.66 -13.13 27.17
N ILE A 1261 24.26 -12.31 26.19
CA ILE A 1261 25.18 -11.44 25.47
C ILE A 1261 24.52 -10.06 25.29
N LEU A 1262 25.38 -9.07 25.52
CA LEU A 1262 25.24 -7.62 25.64
C LEU A 1262 24.61 -6.90 24.44
#